data_AF-A0A1C5IKB2-F1
#
_entry.id   AF-A0A1C5IKB2-F1
#
_cell.length_a   1.000
_cell.length_b   1.000
_cell.length_c   1.000
_cell.angle_alpha   90.00
_cell.angle_beta   90.00
_cell.angle_gamma   90.00
#
_symmetry.space_group_name_H-M   'P 1'
#
loop_
_entity.id
_entity.type
_entity.pdbx_description
1 polymer ?
#
loop_
_entity_poly.entity_id
_entity_poly.type
_entity_poly.pdbx_seq_one_letter_code
_entity_poly.pdbx_strand_id
1 'polypeptide(L)'
;MPSYEPVDLSAVCNAGVDVLGEPPGRAPIGRVDLRGLPFLIGSEPPSAQRCYLMPTAPVSVRIGRPAPRVIIAHRLLERDAPVAHPVGQTVAEYAFHLTGGRVVRVPVRERFEIEIVHPPLWSRQPFLGVTDTADYEQPRFAGDDWGEAGFRLTEHTRQAPIGYYLWCWENPHPQVPVERIEFIPTSARLIVAGITTSDVDEHPFVRTPARPVRLTPKDGRAGPLGVHVDRGVATSPQPLPGVEDDRVGWGTAGGTSRYALVAALPSATVTVRQGDEELAWLRWADVERGPVDTGRVSVEVVESGRNWVHVTVVDDATGAPVPCRVHFSSPAGVPYQPHGHHQHVAQNLRSWHYDVGGDVRLGERTYAYIDGTCQGWLPRGDVIVDIARGFEYEPLRQTVRIEPGQQSLELRIGRIADLAAEGWWSGDSHVHFLSTAGAQLEQLGEDLRVVNLLQSQWGSLFTNIEDFSGRPAVIDGGGYLTYVGQENRQHTLGHVVLWGLTEPVMPWCSDGPGEAELGGALDATLSDWADRTHAQGGTVVAAHFPNPNGEPAVLVATGRADAVEMAAYSDGATEEYYHYLNSGYRLPLVGGTDKMSSAVPVGLYRTYARVDGEFSYPAWCQAVRAGRTFLSGGPLLTLTVDGDGPGDTVRLAGPGTVRVHATVRSIFPLRCLEVVLNGEVVARAETDGGRQAEITTDLPIGAHSWLACRAFGTDYHLDEWARRVFAHTSPVYVACGGDWAMADPEGIRRIRTLIKGARDYVRHTAARRPDHSTTHHHGEVDHLAWLERPFLEALRALDERGS
;
A
#
# COMPACT_ATOMS: atom_id res chain seq x y z
N MET A 1 -23.07 40.66 -8.68
CA MET A 1 -22.23 40.77 -9.89
C MET A 1 -22.81 39.75 -10.86
N PRO A 2 -23.17 40.09 -12.11
CA PRO A 2 -23.89 39.12 -12.90
C PRO A 2 -22.98 37.91 -13.09
N SER A 3 -23.54 36.78 -12.69
CA SER A 3 -22.98 35.45 -12.81
C SER A 3 -23.83 34.71 -13.83
N TYR A 4 -23.69 33.40 -13.92
CA TYR A 4 -24.65 32.56 -14.62
C TYR A 4 -26.09 32.90 -14.21
N GLU A 5 -26.92 33.28 -15.19
CA GLU A 5 -28.30 33.74 -14.97
C GLU A 5 -29.29 32.84 -15.73
N PRO A 6 -30.23 32.17 -15.04
CA PRO A 6 -31.26 31.40 -15.70
C PRO A 6 -32.19 32.31 -16.52
N VAL A 7 -32.80 31.75 -17.55
CA VAL A 7 -33.85 32.36 -18.37
C VAL A 7 -35.17 31.66 -18.06
N ASP A 8 -36.21 32.45 -17.79
CA ASP A 8 -37.55 31.92 -17.55
C ASP A 8 -38.20 31.45 -18.86
N LEU A 9 -38.42 30.13 -18.98
CA LEU A 9 -39.06 29.50 -20.13
C LEU A 9 -40.54 29.21 -19.90
N SER A 10 -41.10 29.50 -18.72
CA SER A 10 -42.44 29.05 -18.31
C SER A 10 -43.55 29.43 -19.30
N ALA A 11 -43.45 30.61 -19.91
CA ALA A 11 -44.40 31.10 -20.91
C ALA A 11 -44.44 30.25 -22.20
N VAL A 12 -43.31 29.61 -22.55
CA VAL A 12 -43.16 28.80 -23.77
C VAL A 12 -43.17 27.30 -23.51
N CYS A 13 -43.07 26.86 -22.25
CA CYS A 13 -43.18 25.45 -21.90
C CYS A 13 -44.53 24.89 -22.39
N ASN A 14 -44.52 23.72 -23.02
CA ASN A 14 -45.68 23.06 -23.62
C ASN A 14 -45.72 21.54 -23.37
N ALA A 15 -44.77 21.01 -22.60
CA ALA A 15 -44.66 19.60 -22.24
C ALA A 15 -44.33 19.41 -20.75
N GLY A 16 -44.75 18.27 -20.18
CA GLY A 16 -44.48 17.87 -18.80
C GLY A 16 -43.43 16.76 -18.70
N VAL A 17 -43.19 16.26 -17.49
CA VAL A 17 -42.25 15.16 -17.21
C VAL A 17 -42.67 13.82 -17.83
N ASP A 18 -43.94 13.68 -18.20
CA ASP A 18 -44.52 12.49 -18.83
C ASP A 18 -43.89 12.19 -20.20
N VAL A 19 -43.42 13.22 -20.92
CA VAL A 19 -42.77 13.05 -22.23
C VAL A 19 -41.43 12.32 -22.14
N LEU A 20 -40.86 12.18 -20.94
CA LEU A 20 -39.61 11.48 -20.72
C LEU A 20 -39.77 9.96 -20.73
N GLY A 21 -40.99 9.44 -20.50
CA GLY A 21 -41.24 7.99 -20.42
C GLY A 21 -40.64 7.31 -19.18
N GLU A 22 -40.22 8.08 -18.17
CA GLU A 22 -39.52 7.64 -16.96
C GLU A 22 -40.34 7.94 -15.70
N PRO A 23 -40.08 7.27 -14.55
CA PRO A 23 -40.78 7.56 -13.30
C PRO A 23 -40.69 9.05 -12.90
N PRO A 24 -41.81 9.66 -12.44
CA PRO A 24 -41.81 11.05 -11.99
C PRO A 24 -40.77 11.31 -10.89
N GLY A 25 -40.09 12.45 -10.95
CA GLY A 25 -39.09 12.87 -9.96
C GLY A 25 -37.65 12.45 -10.25
N ARG A 26 -37.40 11.70 -11.34
CA ARG A 26 -36.04 11.35 -11.76
C ARG A 26 -35.30 12.56 -12.35
N ALA A 27 -35.90 13.28 -13.30
CA ALA A 27 -35.29 14.47 -13.88
C ALA A 27 -35.60 15.72 -13.02
N PRO A 28 -34.59 16.52 -12.64
CA PRO A 28 -34.80 17.67 -11.76
C PRO A 28 -35.56 18.80 -12.49
N ILE A 29 -36.49 19.46 -11.79
CA ILE A 29 -37.31 20.60 -12.28
C ILE A 29 -37.37 21.73 -11.24
N GLY A 30 -37.79 22.93 -11.66
CA GLY A 30 -37.78 24.14 -10.82
C GLY A 30 -36.44 24.86 -10.85
N ARG A 31 -36.06 25.52 -9.75
CA ARG A 31 -34.71 26.04 -9.57
C ARG A 31 -33.76 24.91 -9.21
N VAL A 32 -32.77 24.69 -10.06
CA VAL A 32 -31.84 23.57 -9.94
C VAL A 32 -30.43 24.02 -10.28
N ASP A 33 -29.43 23.42 -9.64
CA ASP A 33 -28.03 23.58 -10.02
C ASP A 33 -27.58 22.35 -10.79
N LEU A 34 -27.26 22.54 -12.07
CA LEU A 34 -26.73 21.48 -12.94
C LEU A 34 -25.23 21.74 -13.11
N ARG A 35 -24.39 20.89 -12.51
CA ARG A 35 -22.92 21.09 -12.40
C ARG A 35 -22.53 22.48 -11.83
N GLY A 36 -23.24 22.95 -10.81
CA GLY A 36 -22.99 24.25 -10.18
C GLY A 36 -23.38 25.46 -11.04
N LEU A 37 -24.14 25.24 -12.11
CA LEU A 37 -24.75 26.29 -12.93
C LEU A 37 -26.26 26.37 -12.61
N PRO A 38 -26.80 27.57 -12.32
CA PRO A 38 -28.20 27.73 -11.99
C PRO A 38 -29.07 27.64 -13.24
N PHE A 39 -30.15 26.85 -13.19
CA PHE A 39 -31.20 26.77 -14.20
C PHE A 39 -32.58 26.98 -13.55
N LEU A 40 -33.52 27.47 -14.35
CA LEU A 40 -34.95 27.44 -14.03
C LEU A 40 -35.64 26.55 -15.08
N ILE A 41 -36.08 25.36 -14.64
CA ILE A 41 -36.75 24.37 -15.49
C ILE A 41 -38.24 24.39 -15.19
N GLY A 42 -39.03 24.99 -16.08
CA GLY A 42 -40.45 25.23 -15.89
C GLY A 42 -40.73 26.53 -15.14
N SER A 43 -41.58 26.47 -14.11
CA SER A 43 -42.03 27.62 -13.31
C SER A 43 -41.59 27.56 -11.86
N GLU A 44 -41.81 28.66 -11.13
CA GLU A 44 -41.66 28.73 -9.68
C GLU A 44 -43.03 29.10 -9.06
N PRO A 45 -43.71 28.18 -8.33
CA PRO A 45 -43.30 26.83 -7.96
C PRO A 45 -43.27 25.84 -9.15
N PRO A 46 -42.51 24.73 -9.04
CA PRO A 46 -42.36 23.76 -10.12
C PRO A 46 -43.69 23.05 -10.46
N SER A 47 -43.96 22.89 -11.76
CA SER A 47 -45.11 22.12 -12.29
C SER A 47 -44.62 20.97 -13.16
N ALA A 48 -44.95 19.74 -12.77
CA ALA A 48 -44.60 18.54 -13.54
C ALA A 48 -45.36 18.42 -14.87
N GLN A 49 -46.45 19.16 -15.05
CA GLN A 49 -47.30 19.11 -16.24
C GLN A 49 -46.83 20.05 -17.35
N ARG A 50 -46.05 21.08 -17.01
CA ARG A 50 -45.65 22.14 -17.95
C ARG A 50 -44.27 22.71 -17.58
N CYS A 51 -43.23 21.93 -17.84
CA CYS A 51 -41.85 22.26 -17.47
C CYS A 51 -40.86 22.31 -18.65
N TYR A 52 -41.23 21.80 -19.83
CA TYR A 52 -40.32 21.71 -20.98
C TYR A 52 -40.86 22.44 -22.20
N LEU A 53 -39.93 23.00 -22.99
CA LEU A 53 -40.21 23.41 -24.36
C LEU A 53 -39.92 22.21 -25.29
N MET A 54 -40.95 21.68 -25.92
CA MET A 54 -40.89 20.66 -26.97
C MET A 54 -41.33 21.31 -28.30
N PRO A 55 -40.39 21.80 -29.13
CA PRO A 55 -40.75 22.53 -30.34
C PRO A 55 -41.31 21.60 -31.41
N THR A 56 -42.53 21.87 -31.89
CA THR A 56 -43.14 21.22 -33.08
C THR A 56 -43.20 22.13 -34.30
N ALA A 57 -42.88 23.41 -34.11
CA ALA A 57 -42.67 24.46 -35.10
C ALA A 57 -41.59 25.42 -34.53
N PRO A 58 -41.03 26.36 -35.31
CA PRO A 58 -40.09 27.35 -34.78
C PRO A 58 -40.68 28.11 -33.58
N VAL A 59 -40.00 28.08 -32.43
CA VAL A 59 -40.39 28.80 -31.22
C VAL A 59 -39.28 29.75 -30.80
N SER A 60 -39.62 31.02 -30.59
CA SER A 60 -38.70 32.06 -30.13
C SER A 60 -38.73 32.22 -28.61
N VAL A 61 -37.55 32.20 -27.98
CA VAL A 61 -37.33 32.52 -26.56
C VAL A 61 -36.56 33.83 -26.48
N ARG A 62 -37.11 34.82 -25.77
CA ARG A 62 -36.45 36.11 -25.59
C ARG A 62 -35.30 35.99 -24.58
N ILE A 63 -34.14 36.57 -24.92
CA ILE A 63 -32.97 36.69 -24.04
C ILE A 63 -32.79 38.16 -23.64
N GLY A 64 -32.69 39.05 -24.63
CA GLY A 64 -32.73 40.50 -24.44
C GLY A 64 -31.55 41.10 -23.65
N ARG A 65 -30.42 40.41 -23.54
CA ARG A 65 -29.24 40.84 -22.77
C ARG A 65 -27.92 40.42 -23.43
N PRO A 66 -26.78 41.06 -23.09
CA PRO A 66 -25.47 40.52 -23.41
C PRO A 66 -25.34 39.09 -22.90
N ALA A 67 -24.98 38.18 -23.80
CA ALA A 67 -24.72 36.79 -23.47
C ALA A 67 -23.54 36.29 -24.33
N PRO A 68 -22.30 36.57 -23.89
CA PRO A 68 -21.09 35.96 -24.46
C PRO A 68 -21.20 34.44 -24.55
N ARG A 69 -21.87 33.80 -23.58
CA ARG A 69 -22.15 32.36 -23.59
C ARG A 69 -23.61 32.08 -23.25
N VAL A 70 -24.19 31.09 -23.92
CA VAL A 70 -25.53 30.57 -23.66
C VAL A 70 -25.42 29.06 -23.42
N ILE A 71 -25.81 28.61 -22.24
CA ILE A 71 -25.83 27.21 -21.84
C ILE A 71 -27.27 26.71 -21.95
N ILE A 72 -27.46 25.60 -22.66
CA ILE A 72 -28.78 25.02 -22.92
C ILE A 72 -28.80 23.63 -22.28
N ALA A 73 -29.75 23.40 -21.38
CA ALA A 73 -30.09 22.08 -20.88
C ALA A 73 -31.15 21.46 -21.79
N HIS A 74 -30.81 20.38 -22.49
CA HIS A 74 -31.70 19.72 -23.43
C HIS A 74 -31.44 18.21 -23.50
N ARG A 75 -32.38 17.46 -24.09
CA ARG A 75 -32.16 16.05 -24.41
C ARG A 75 -32.97 15.62 -25.61
N LEU A 76 -32.47 14.62 -26.33
CA LEU A 76 -33.21 13.92 -27.36
C LEU A 76 -34.14 12.89 -26.68
N LEU A 77 -35.36 12.74 -27.20
CA LEU A 77 -36.30 11.71 -26.73
C LEU A 77 -36.10 10.42 -27.52
N GLU A 78 -36.35 9.27 -26.89
CA GLU A 78 -36.24 7.96 -27.54
C GLU A 78 -37.08 7.89 -28.82
N ARG A 79 -36.56 7.18 -29.83
CA ARG A 79 -37.24 6.95 -31.11
C ARG A 79 -38.13 5.70 -31.00
N ASP A 80 -39.31 5.74 -31.59
CA ASP A 80 -40.30 4.64 -31.54
C ASP A 80 -39.84 3.34 -32.24
N ALA A 81 -38.68 3.32 -32.92
CA ALA A 81 -38.15 2.17 -33.63
C ALA A 81 -36.62 2.01 -33.43
N PRO A 82 -36.10 0.76 -33.43
CA PRO A 82 -34.67 0.49 -33.35
C PRO A 82 -33.98 0.84 -34.67
N VAL A 83 -33.70 2.12 -34.87
CA VAL A 83 -32.93 2.64 -36.00
C VAL A 83 -31.45 2.69 -35.60
N ALA A 84 -30.54 2.41 -36.53
CA ALA A 84 -29.11 2.63 -36.34
C ALA A 84 -28.87 4.06 -35.80
N HIS A 85 -28.18 4.19 -34.66
CA HIS A 85 -27.91 5.47 -34.00
C HIS A 85 -26.99 6.33 -34.88
N PRO A 86 -27.50 7.40 -35.51
CA PRO A 86 -26.74 8.19 -36.46
C PRO A 86 -25.88 9.21 -35.74
N VAL A 87 -24.56 9.09 -35.85
CA VAL A 87 -23.60 10.05 -35.30
C VAL A 87 -23.56 11.30 -36.19
N GLY A 88 -23.82 12.48 -35.63
CA GLY A 88 -23.71 13.75 -36.36
C GLY A 88 -24.93 14.14 -37.20
N GLN A 89 -26.03 13.37 -37.17
CA GLN A 89 -27.28 13.78 -37.81
C GLN A 89 -27.84 15.03 -37.12
N THR A 90 -28.19 16.05 -37.91
CA THR A 90 -28.90 17.24 -37.42
C THR A 90 -30.31 16.87 -36.96
N VAL A 91 -30.60 17.14 -35.69
CA VAL A 91 -31.90 16.90 -35.04
C VAL A 91 -32.67 18.19 -34.77
N ALA A 92 -32.01 19.34 -34.78
CA ALA A 92 -32.62 20.67 -34.75
C ALA A 92 -31.65 21.73 -35.29
N GLU A 93 -32.14 22.94 -35.55
CA GLU A 93 -31.32 24.13 -35.75
C GLU A 93 -31.68 25.16 -34.69
N TYR A 94 -30.69 25.73 -34.00
CA TYR A 94 -30.91 26.84 -33.08
C TYR A 94 -30.39 28.12 -33.74
N ALA A 95 -31.27 29.12 -33.88
CA ALA A 95 -30.94 30.40 -34.48
C ALA A 95 -30.86 31.50 -33.41
N PHE A 96 -29.67 32.05 -33.21
CA PHE A 96 -29.38 33.12 -32.26
C PHE A 96 -29.51 34.46 -32.97
N HIS A 97 -30.56 35.21 -32.64
CA HIS A 97 -30.78 36.56 -33.17
C HIS A 97 -30.05 37.57 -32.29
N LEU A 98 -29.10 38.28 -32.88
CA LEU A 98 -28.31 39.32 -32.24
C LEU A 98 -28.83 40.70 -32.59
N THR A 99 -28.63 41.66 -31.68
CA THR A 99 -29.01 43.06 -31.92
C THR A 99 -28.34 43.60 -33.18
N GLY A 100 -29.10 44.37 -33.96
CA GLY A 100 -28.68 44.86 -35.28
C GLY A 100 -29.01 43.91 -36.45
N GLY A 101 -29.87 42.91 -36.22
CA GLY A 101 -30.46 42.07 -37.27
C GLY A 101 -29.57 40.89 -37.72
N ARG A 102 -28.45 40.63 -37.04
CA ARG A 102 -27.57 39.49 -37.34
C ARG A 102 -28.18 38.20 -36.77
N VAL A 103 -28.11 37.11 -37.53
CA VAL A 103 -28.59 35.79 -37.09
C VAL A 103 -27.48 34.76 -37.26
N VAL A 104 -27.15 34.04 -36.19
CA VAL A 104 -26.21 32.92 -36.20
C VAL A 104 -27.00 31.63 -36.09
N ARG A 105 -26.91 30.76 -37.10
CA ARG A 105 -27.59 29.46 -37.13
C ARG A 105 -26.60 28.36 -36.78
N VAL A 106 -27.00 27.48 -35.87
CA VAL A 106 -26.17 26.34 -35.44
C VAL A 106 -26.98 25.05 -35.58
N PRO A 107 -26.51 24.07 -36.38
CA PRO A 107 -27.12 22.75 -36.39
C PRO A 107 -26.83 22.04 -35.07
N VAL A 108 -27.87 21.50 -34.45
CA VAL A 108 -27.81 20.67 -33.25
C VAL A 108 -27.85 19.23 -33.71
N ARG A 109 -26.82 18.46 -33.38
CA ARG A 109 -26.57 17.13 -33.93
C ARG A 109 -26.54 16.10 -32.82
N GLU A 110 -27.13 14.94 -33.09
CA GLU A 110 -27.04 13.76 -32.24
C GLU A 110 -25.56 13.38 -32.07
N ARG A 111 -25.18 12.97 -30.86
CA ARG A 111 -23.79 12.71 -30.44
C ARG A 111 -22.84 13.90 -30.40
N PHE A 112 -23.23 15.12 -30.78
CA PHE A 112 -22.36 16.31 -30.68
C PHE A 112 -22.87 17.25 -29.61
N GLU A 113 -23.97 17.96 -29.85
CA GLU A 113 -24.52 18.90 -28.88
C GLU A 113 -25.51 18.21 -27.91
N ILE A 114 -26.26 17.22 -28.42
CA ILE A 114 -27.38 16.60 -27.71
C ILE A 114 -27.36 15.08 -27.88
N GLU A 115 -27.95 14.36 -26.93
CA GLU A 115 -28.12 12.90 -26.98
C GLU A 115 -29.32 12.45 -26.13
N ILE A 116 -29.70 11.17 -26.27
CA ILE A 116 -30.68 10.47 -25.44
C ILE A 116 -30.04 10.10 -24.10
N VAL A 117 -30.76 10.34 -22.98
CA VAL A 117 -30.26 10.09 -21.62
C VAL A 117 -30.37 8.61 -21.20
N HIS A 118 -31.34 7.86 -21.74
CA HIS A 118 -31.62 6.47 -21.34
C HIS A 118 -31.82 5.55 -22.56
N PRO A 119 -31.44 4.26 -22.49
CA PRO A 119 -30.62 3.63 -21.45
C PRO A 119 -29.13 4.05 -21.55
N PRO A 120 -28.42 4.16 -20.42
CA PRO A 120 -27.01 4.54 -20.41
C PRO A 120 -26.17 3.46 -21.07
N LEU A 121 -25.73 3.71 -22.30
CA LEU A 121 -24.77 2.85 -22.99
C LEU A 121 -23.39 3.47 -22.86
N TRP A 122 -22.43 2.69 -22.36
CA TRP A 122 -21.03 3.09 -22.24
C TRP A 122 -20.55 3.69 -23.57
N SER A 123 -19.90 4.86 -23.52
CA SER A 123 -19.34 5.60 -24.67
C SER A 123 -20.34 6.29 -25.61
N ARG A 124 -21.59 6.51 -25.17
CA ARG A 124 -22.62 7.23 -25.94
C ARG A 124 -23.00 8.62 -25.43
N GLN A 125 -22.03 9.39 -24.95
CA GLN A 125 -22.25 10.79 -24.59
C GLN A 125 -22.04 11.73 -25.80
N PRO A 126 -22.65 12.93 -25.78
CA PRO A 126 -22.39 13.96 -26.79
C PRO A 126 -20.95 14.47 -26.69
N PHE A 127 -20.33 14.81 -27.83
CA PHE A 127 -18.93 15.25 -27.91
C PHE A 127 -18.69 16.70 -27.48
N LEU A 128 -19.70 17.56 -27.63
CA LEU A 128 -19.67 19.00 -27.33
C LEU A 128 -20.57 19.37 -26.15
N GLY A 129 -21.42 18.45 -25.69
CA GLY A 129 -22.22 18.57 -24.48
C GLY A 129 -21.62 17.79 -23.30
N VAL A 130 -22.04 18.13 -22.10
CA VAL A 130 -21.69 17.43 -20.85
C VAL A 130 -22.95 16.92 -20.16
N THR A 131 -22.81 15.97 -19.23
CA THR A 131 -23.92 15.54 -18.36
C THR A 131 -24.37 16.67 -17.44
N ASP A 132 -25.64 16.65 -17.01
CA ASP A 132 -26.18 17.57 -16.01
C ASP A 132 -25.67 17.32 -14.58
N THR A 133 -25.08 16.14 -14.34
CA THR A 133 -24.39 15.74 -13.12
C THR A 133 -22.88 15.91 -13.24
N ALA A 134 -22.21 16.15 -12.12
CA ALA A 134 -20.75 16.18 -12.01
C ALA A 134 -20.22 14.84 -11.46
N ASP A 135 -18.99 14.50 -11.80
CA ASP A 135 -18.27 13.41 -11.15
C ASP A 135 -18.08 13.75 -9.67
N TYR A 136 -18.06 12.74 -8.80
CA TYR A 136 -17.96 12.95 -7.36
C TYR A 136 -16.94 12.01 -6.71
N GLU A 137 -16.38 12.49 -5.61
CA GLU A 137 -15.49 11.75 -4.74
C GLU A 137 -16.30 10.75 -3.89
N GLN A 138 -15.86 9.51 -3.81
CA GLN A 138 -16.49 8.52 -2.93
C GLN A 138 -16.15 8.84 -1.46
N PRO A 139 -17.06 8.56 -0.50
CA PRO A 139 -16.74 8.70 0.91
C PRO A 139 -15.50 7.88 1.28
N ARG A 140 -14.48 8.55 1.80
CA ARG A 140 -13.17 7.93 2.02
C ARG A 140 -13.12 6.97 3.21
N PHE A 141 -13.83 7.28 4.30
CA PHE A 141 -13.77 6.54 5.57
C PHE A 141 -15.09 5.84 5.92
N ALA A 142 -16.05 5.83 5.00
CA ALA A 142 -17.36 5.23 5.18
C ALA A 142 -17.80 4.56 3.88
N GLY A 143 -18.72 3.61 3.96
CA GLY A 143 -19.43 3.16 2.78
C GLY A 143 -20.50 2.16 3.14
N ASP A 144 -21.68 2.33 2.54
CA ASP A 144 -22.90 1.63 2.89
C ASP A 144 -22.97 0.21 2.28
N ASP A 145 -22.07 -0.11 1.34
CA ASP A 145 -22.01 -1.41 0.64
C ASP A 145 -20.61 -2.04 0.71
N TRP A 146 -20.58 -3.32 1.13
CA TRP A 146 -19.39 -4.17 1.11
C TRP A 146 -18.95 -4.52 -0.31
N GLY A 147 -19.89 -4.62 -1.26
CA GLY A 147 -19.62 -4.95 -2.65
C GLY A 147 -18.73 -3.93 -3.37
N GLU A 148 -18.70 -2.69 -2.89
CA GLU A 148 -17.93 -1.59 -3.50
C GLU A 148 -16.50 -1.47 -2.93
N ALA A 149 -16.11 -2.30 -1.96
CA ALA A 149 -14.82 -2.17 -1.27
C ALA A 149 -13.60 -2.12 -2.23
N GLY A 150 -13.61 -2.93 -3.30
CA GLY A 150 -12.56 -2.90 -4.33
C GLY A 150 -12.59 -1.65 -5.21
N PHE A 151 -13.78 -1.15 -5.55
CA PHE A 151 -13.94 0.08 -6.34
C PHE A 151 -13.55 1.33 -5.56
N ARG A 152 -13.52 1.30 -4.22
CA ARG A 152 -13.10 2.46 -3.41
C ARG A 152 -11.69 2.95 -3.73
N LEU A 153 -10.81 2.06 -4.21
CA LEU A 153 -9.45 2.44 -4.63
C LEU A 153 -9.44 3.34 -5.87
N THR A 154 -10.56 3.46 -6.60
CA THR A 154 -10.66 4.46 -7.67
C THR A 154 -10.87 5.87 -7.13
N GLU A 155 -11.21 6.05 -5.84
CA GLU A 155 -11.50 7.31 -5.12
C GLU A 155 -12.68 8.15 -5.65
N HIS A 156 -13.05 7.99 -6.92
CA HIS A 156 -14.07 8.77 -7.59
C HIS A 156 -15.01 7.90 -8.40
N THR A 157 -16.21 8.42 -8.63
CA THR A 157 -17.22 7.79 -9.48
C THR A 157 -17.62 8.75 -10.57
N ARG A 158 -17.64 8.24 -11.81
CA ARG A 158 -18.22 8.96 -12.94
C ARG A 158 -19.74 8.96 -12.84
N GLN A 159 -20.37 10.12 -12.94
CA GLN A 159 -21.84 10.20 -12.93
C GLN A 159 -22.44 10.08 -14.33
N ALA A 160 -23.60 9.42 -14.39
CA ALA A 160 -24.44 9.37 -15.58
C ALA A 160 -25.36 10.60 -15.62
N PRO A 161 -25.78 11.05 -16.82
CA PRO A 161 -26.81 12.10 -16.90
C PRO A 161 -28.09 11.60 -16.24
N ILE A 162 -28.73 12.46 -15.46
CA ILE A 162 -29.99 12.14 -14.78
C ILE A 162 -31.18 12.61 -15.61
N GLY A 163 -31.16 13.87 -16.04
CA GLY A 163 -32.26 14.48 -16.78
C GLY A 163 -31.84 15.00 -18.14
N TYR A 164 -30.65 15.63 -18.25
CA TYR A 164 -30.32 16.49 -19.38
C TYR A 164 -28.83 16.40 -19.78
N TYR A 165 -28.56 16.82 -21.01
CA TYR A 165 -27.22 17.23 -21.43
C TYR A 165 -27.15 18.76 -21.48
N LEU A 166 -25.99 19.30 -21.11
CA LEU A 166 -25.70 20.72 -21.12
C LEU A 166 -24.76 21.03 -22.28
N TRP A 167 -25.19 21.90 -23.18
CA TRP A 167 -24.38 22.39 -24.29
C TRP A 167 -24.15 23.89 -24.17
N CYS A 168 -22.91 24.33 -24.39
CA CYS A 168 -22.54 25.75 -24.39
C CYS A 168 -22.39 26.26 -25.82
N TRP A 169 -23.21 27.24 -26.19
CA TRP A 169 -23.00 28.06 -27.36
C TRP A 169 -22.15 29.28 -27.00
N GLU A 170 -21.00 29.44 -27.66
CA GLU A 170 -20.16 30.62 -27.58
C GLU A 170 -20.59 31.64 -28.64
N ASN A 171 -20.95 32.84 -28.19
CA ASN A 171 -21.39 33.90 -29.08
C ASN A 171 -20.17 34.39 -29.89
N PRO A 172 -20.16 34.25 -31.23
CA PRO A 172 -19.05 34.73 -32.07
C PRO A 172 -18.91 36.26 -32.05
N HIS A 173 -19.88 36.97 -31.47
CA HIS A 173 -19.90 38.40 -31.26
C HIS A 173 -20.26 38.73 -29.81
N PRO A 174 -19.36 38.47 -28.84
CA PRO A 174 -19.69 38.50 -27.41
C PRO A 174 -20.14 39.87 -26.90
N GLN A 175 -19.78 40.94 -27.61
CA GLN A 175 -20.18 42.32 -27.31
C GLN A 175 -21.59 42.69 -27.83
N VAL A 176 -22.21 41.82 -28.64
CA VAL A 176 -23.53 42.06 -29.22
C VAL A 176 -24.57 41.26 -28.43
N PRO A 177 -25.59 41.92 -27.84
CA PRO A 177 -26.66 41.24 -27.11
C PRO A 177 -27.39 40.19 -27.95
N VAL A 178 -27.77 39.10 -27.31
CA VAL A 178 -28.67 38.10 -27.88
C VAL A 178 -30.10 38.58 -27.61
N GLU A 179 -30.86 38.89 -28.66
CA GLU A 179 -32.25 39.33 -28.53
C GLU A 179 -33.18 38.16 -28.22
N ARG A 180 -33.04 37.07 -29.00
CA ARG A 180 -33.83 35.86 -28.86
C ARG A 180 -33.11 34.66 -29.47
N ILE A 181 -33.49 33.46 -29.02
CA ILE A 181 -33.10 32.18 -29.60
C ILE A 181 -34.34 31.56 -30.22
N GLU A 182 -34.27 31.20 -31.49
CA GLU A 182 -35.33 30.47 -32.18
C GLU A 182 -34.93 29.00 -32.30
N PHE A 183 -35.74 28.12 -31.69
CA PHE A 183 -35.57 26.68 -31.72
C PHE A 183 -36.36 26.10 -32.90
N ILE A 184 -35.66 25.61 -33.91
CA ILE A 184 -36.23 25.13 -35.17
C ILE A 184 -36.14 23.59 -35.16
N PRO A 185 -37.26 22.87 -34.96
CA PRO A 185 -37.25 21.42 -34.90
C PRO A 185 -37.07 20.78 -36.27
N THR A 186 -36.51 19.56 -36.31
CA THR A 186 -36.61 18.67 -37.48
C THR A 186 -37.67 17.59 -37.24
N SER A 187 -37.58 16.41 -37.86
CA SER A 187 -38.42 15.26 -37.54
C SER A 187 -38.07 14.60 -36.20
N ALA A 188 -36.93 14.94 -35.60
CA ALA A 188 -36.52 14.39 -34.31
C ALA A 188 -37.25 15.06 -33.14
N ARG A 189 -37.61 14.26 -32.12
CA ARG A 189 -38.24 14.76 -30.88
C ARG A 189 -37.18 15.12 -29.85
N LEU A 190 -37.17 16.37 -29.40
CA LEU A 190 -36.28 16.84 -28.34
C LEU A 190 -37.03 17.74 -27.36
N ILE A 191 -36.45 17.91 -26.17
CA ILE A 191 -36.87 18.94 -25.23
C ILE A 191 -35.75 19.93 -24.94
N VAL A 192 -36.11 21.19 -24.74
CA VAL A 192 -35.28 22.22 -24.11
C VAL A 192 -35.84 22.42 -22.71
N ALA A 193 -35.05 22.05 -21.70
CA ALA A 193 -35.45 22.09 -20.30
C ALA A 193 -35.16 23.44 -19.65
N GLY A 194 -34.02 24.05 -19.99
CA GLY A 194 -33.59 25.31 -19.39
C GLY A 194 -32.53 26.01 -20.22
N ILE A 195 -32.42 27.32 -20.03
CA ILE A 195 -31.37 28.15 -20.62
C ILE A 195 -30.75 28.98 -19.51
N THR A 196 -29.42 29.07 -19.51
CA THR A 196 -28.64 29.92 -18.61
C THR A 196 -27.66 30.72 -19.44
N THR A 197 -27.62 32.04 -19.25
CA THR A 197 -26.66 32.90 -19.94
C THR A 197 -25.53 33.28 -19.01
N SER A 198 -24.34 33.49 -19.56
CA SER A 198 -23.19 33.97 -18.81
C SER A 198 -22.54 35.16 -19.50
N ASP A 199 -22.21 36.18 -18.71
CA ASP A 199 -21.36 37.31 -19.05
C ASP A 199 -19.95 37.18 -18.47
N VAL A 200 -19.64 36.09 -17.76
CA VAL A 200 -18.31 35.77 -17.26
C VAL A 200 -17.42 35.32 -18.42
N ASP A 201 -16.19 35.85 -18.50
CA ASP A 201 -15.21 35.45 -19.52
C ASP A 201 -14.49 34.13 -19.18
N GLU A 202 -15.25 33.04 -19.04
CA GLU A 202 -14.76 31.67 -18.91
C GLU A 202 -15.71 30.64 -19.54
N HIS A 203 -15.19 29.53 -20.05
CA HIS A 203 -16.06 28.44 -20.49
C HIS A 203 -16.84 27.85 -19.29
N PRO A 204 -18.15 27.56 -19.39
CA PRO A 204 -18.98 27.15 -18.24
C PRO A 204 -18.70 25.74 -17.70
N PHE A 205 -17.85 24.98 -18.39
CA PHE A 205 -17.42 23.65 -17.97
C PHE A 205 -15.89 23.60 -17.92
N VAL A 206 -15.33 22.98 -16.87
CA VAL A 206 -13.88 22.87 -16.67
C VAL A 206 -13.22 22.19 -17.87
N ARG A 207 -12.21 22.85 -18.44
CA ARG A 207 -11.38 22.36 -19.56
C ARG A 207 -9.88 22.37 -19.23
N THR A 208 -9.53 22.76 -18.00
CA THR A 208 -8.17 22.77 -17.48
C THR A 208 -7.91 21.50 -16.66
N PRO A 209 -6.70 20.93 -16.71
CA PRO A 209 -6.35 19.79 -15.87
C PRO A 209 -6.27 20.21 -14.40
N ALA A 210 -6.41 19.23 -13.50
CA ALA A 210 -6.25 19.46 -12.08
C ALA A 210 -4.80 19.86 -11.74
N ARG A 211 -4.64 20.81 -10.83
CA ARG A 211 -3.35 21.28 -10.31
C ARG A 211 -3.22 20.93 -8.84
N PRO A 212 -2.02 20.60 -8.35
CA PRO A 212 -1.81 20.30 -6.93
C PRO A 212 -1.92 21.58 -6.10
N VAL A 213 -2.77 21.51 -5.07
CA VAL A 213 -3.05 22.58 -4.13
C VAL A 213 -2.62 22.13 -2.74
N ARG A 214 -1.66 22.83 -2.14
CA ARG A 214 -1.28 22.64 -0.74
C ARG A 214 -2.27 23.37 0.16
N LEU A 215 -2.69 22.67 1.22
CA LEU A 215 -3.60 23.14 2.26
C LEU A 215 -2.84 23.09 3.59
N THR A 216 -2.73 24.21 4.29
CA THR A 216 -2.02 24.29 5.57
C THR A 216 -2.95 24.86 6.65
N PRO A 217 -3.56 23.99 7.48
CA PRO A 217 -4.36 24.42 8.64
C PRO A 217 -3.50 25.22 9.63
N LYS A 218 -4.09 26.26 10.25
CA LYS A 218 -3.41 27.16 11.18
C LYS A 218 -3.62 26.83 12.66
N ASP A 219 -4.66 26.06 12.97
CA ASP A 219 -5.02 25.68 14.34
C ASP A 219 -4.19 24.49 14.88
N GLY A 220 -3.24 23.98 14.08
CA GLY A 220 -2.39 22.86 14.43
C GLY A 220 -3.14 21.52 14.57
N ARG A 221 -4.43 21.47 14.25
CA ARG A 221 -5.23 20.25 14.40
C ARG A 221 -4.89 19.27 13.29
N ALA A 222 -4.51 18.05 13.68
CA ALA A 222 -4.37 16.92 12.78
C ALA A 222 -5.76 16.29 12.53
N GLY A 223 -6.17 16.18 11.27
CA GLY A 223 -7.41 15.50 10.89
C GLY A 223 -7.60 15.45 9.37
N PRO A 224 -8.56 14.65 8.87
CA PRO A 224 -8.92 14.66 7.46
C PRO A 224 -9.56 16.00 7.10
N LEU A 225 -9.17 16.55 5.95
CA LEU A 225 -9.81 17.72 5.35
C LEU A 225 -10.68 17.25 4.18
N GLY A 226 -11.73 18.02 3.87
CA GLY A 226 -12.51 17.90 2.64
C GLY A 226 -12.34 19.14 1.78
N VAL A 227 -12.33 18.97 0.46
CA VAL A 227 -12.34 20.07 -0.51
C VAL A 227 -13.53 19.88 -1.44
N HIS A 228 -14.40 20.89 -1.50
CA HIS A 228 -15.51 20.93 -2.44
C HIS A 228 -15.34 22.07 -3.44
N VAL A 229 -15.72 21.83 -4.70
CA VAL A 229 -15.66 22.81 -5.78
C VAL A 229 -17.01 22.84 -6.48
N ASP A 230 -17.66 24.00 -6.53
CA ASP A 230 -19.02 24.12 -7.07
C ASP A 230 -19.07 23.90 -8.60
N ARG A 231 -18.12 24.47 -9.34
CA ARG A 231 -17.94 24.35 -10.80
C ARG A 231 -16.57 23.74 -11.12
N GLY A 232 -16.36 22.52 -10.65
CA GLY A 232 -15.14 21.77 -10.88
C GLY A 232 -15.10 20.46 -10.12
N VAL A 233 -13.90 19.95 -9.91
CA VAL A 233 -13.63 18.71 -9.18
C VAL A 233 -12.38 18.87 -8.31
N ALA A 234 -12.36 18.15 -7.19
CA ALA A 234 -11.20 18.02 -6.34
C ALA A 234 -11.02 16.55 -5.92
N THR A 235 -9.77 16.14 -5.68
CA THR A 235 -9.50 14.85 -5.03
C THR A 235 -9.55 14.99 -3.52
N SER A 236 -9.61 13.83 -2.85
CA SER A 236 -9.45 13.74 -1.40
C SER A 236 -8.12 14.37 -0.95
N PRO A 237 -8.11 15.28 0.03
CA PRO A 237 -6.87 15.80 0.59
C PRO A 237 -6.02 14.70 1.22
N GLN A 238 -4.77 14.58 0.76
CA GLN A 238 -3.79 13.61 1.24
C GLN A 238 -2.79 14.27 2.20
N PRO A 239 -2.35 13.57 3.27
CA PRO A 239 -1.25 14.03 4.12
C PRO A 239 0.03 14.28 3.33
N LEU A 240 0.71 15.37 3.67
CA LEU A 240 2.06 15.65 3.19
C LEU A 240 3.10 15.28 4.27
N PRO A 241 4.31 14.86 3.86
CA PRO A 241 5.45 14.69 4.75
C PRO A 241 5.67 15.86 5.73
N GLY A 242 6.06 15.53 6.96
CA GLY A 242 6.56 16.48 7.94
C GLY A 242 8.04 16.82 7.71
N VAL A 243 8.58 17.67 8.59
CA VAL A 243 10.02 17.94 8.69
C VAL A 243 10.69 17.17 9.83
N GLU A 244 9.88 16.58 10.71
CA GLU A 244 10.34 15.77 11.83
C GLU A 244 10.52 14.31 11.41
N ASP A 245 11.54 13.66 11.99
CA ASP A 245 11.88 12.25 11.73
C ASP A 245 11.91 11.88 10.23
N ASP A 246 12.61 12.70 9.44
CA ASP A 246 12.74 12.50 8.00
C ASP A 246 14.03 11.74 7.68
N ARG A 247 13.86 10.50 7.21
CA ARG A 247 14.96 9.56 6.99
C ARG A 247 15.18 9.37 5.51
N VAL A 248 16.40 9.65 5.06
CA VAL A 248 16.81 9.55 3.66
C VAL A 248 16.53 8.13 3.16
N GLY A 249 15.67 8.03 2.15
CA GLY A 249 15.23 6.73 1.63
C GLY A 249 14.44 5.84 2.61
N TRP A 250 14.09 6.26 3.84
CA TRP A 250 13.45 5.40 4.85
C TRP A 250 12.23 6.03 5.52
N GLY A 251 11.49 6.84 4.77
CA GLY A 251 10.23 7.42 5.20
C GLY A 251 10.37 8.73 5.98
N THR A 252 9.24 9.23 6.43
CA THR A 252 9.14 10.47 7.22
C THR A 252 7.86 10.47 8.04
N ALA A 253 7.89 11.09 9.21
CA ALA A 253 6.68 11.32 9.98
C ALA A 253 5.71 12.27 9.25
N GLY A 254 4.44 12.25 9.66
CA GLY A 254 3.42 13.06 9.02
C GLY A 254 3.44 14.53 9.39
N GLY A 255 3.21 15.38 8.40
CA GLY A 255 3.05 16.81 8.58
C GLY A 255 1.59 17.22 8.83
N THR A 256 1.39 18.50 9.13
CA THR A 256 0.05 19.10 9.26
C THR A 256 -0.53 19.53 7.91
N SER A 257 0.31 19.79 6.91
CA SER A 257 -0.14 20.14 5.56
C SER A 257 -0.80 18.97 4.85
N ARG A 258 -1.74 19.29 3.96
CA ARG A 258 -2.36 18.36 3.01
C ARG A 258 -2.16 18.86 1.59
N TYR A 259 -2.38 18.02 0.60
CA TYR A 259 -2.68 18.51 -0.74
C TYR A 259 -3.85 17.78 -1.38
N ALA A 260 -4.49 18.44 -2.33
CA ALA A 260 -5.48 17.86 -3.22
C ALA A 260 -5.18 18.31 -4.65
N LEU A 261 -5.63 17.55 -5.64
CA LEU A 261 -5.66 18.01 -7.02
C LEU A 261 -6.99 18.73 -7.26
N VAL A 262 -6.95 19.96 -7.79
CA VAL A 262 -8.14 20.77 -8.04
C VAL A 262 -8.19 21.19 -9.51
N ALA A 263 -9.30 20.90 -10.19
CA ALA A 263 -9.63 21.42 -11.52
C ALA A 263 -10.93 22.23 -11.42
N ALA A 264 -10.85 23.54 -11.66
CA ALA A 264 -11.98 24.43 -11.43
C ALA A 264 -12.02 25.58 -12.43
N LEU A 265 -13.20 26.18 -12.62
CA LEU A 265 -13.32 27.43 -13.36
C LEU A 265 -12.74 28.60 -12.57
N PRO A 266 -12.22 29.66 -13.22
CA PRO A 266 -11.74 30.86 -12.53
C PRO A 266 -12.77 31.48 -11.57
N SER A 267 -14.06 31.43 -11.89
CA SER A 267 -15.15 31.90 -11.03
C SER A 267 -15.68 30.85 -10.06
N ALA A 268 -15.13 29.64 -10.02
CA ALA A 268 -15.55 28.60 -9.10
C ALA A 268 -15.20 28.97 -7.66
N THR A 269 -16.03 28.50 -6.74
CA THR A 269 -15.80 28.52 -5.31
C THR A 269 -15.12 27.22 -4.90
N VAL A 270 -14.04 27.35 -4.13
CA VAL A 270 -13.40 26.26 -3.41
C VAL A 270 -13.76 26.39 -1.93
N THR A 271 -14.30 25.33 -1.34
CA THR A 271 -14.64 25.25 0.07
C THR A 271 -13.76 24.21 0.74
N VAL A 272 -13.04 24.59 1.80
CA VAL A 272 -12.24 23.68 2.63
C VAL A 272 -12.99 23.42 3.92
N ARG A 273 -13.16 22.14 4.27
CA ARG A 273 -13.89 21.71 5.47
C ARG A 273 -13.08 20.74 6.32
N GLN A 274 -13.42 20.67 7.60
CA GLN A 274 -12.98 19.62 8.51
C GLN A 274 -14.22 19.07 9.22
N GLY A 275 -14.63 17.85 8.87
CA GLY A 275 -15.97 17.35 9.21
C GLY A 275 -17.04 18.28 8.63
N ASP A 276 -17.99 18.70 9.46
CA ASP A 276 -19.06 19.63 9.07
C ASP A 276 -18.66 21.11 9.18
N GLU A 277 -17.47 21.42 9.75
CA GLU A 277 -17.01 22.80 9.91
C GLU A 277 -16.39 23.32 8.61
N GLU A 278 -16.86 24.47 8.15
CA GLU A 278 -16.25 25.22 7.06
C GLU A 278 -15.06 26.04 7.57
N LEU A 279 -13.87 25.74 7.05
CA LEU A 279 -12.63 26.42 7.41
C LEU A 279 -12.33 27.60 6.50
N ALA A 280 -12.68 27.48 5.21
CA ALA A 280 -12.46 28.52 4.23
C ALA A 280 -13.38 28.41 3.01
N TRP A 281 -13.63 29.57 2.43
CA TRP A 281 -14.37 29.77 1.18
C TRP A 281 -13.58 30.76 0.33
N LEU A 282 -13.18 30.36 -0.87
CA LEU A 282 -12.26 31.12 -1.73
C LEU A 282 -12.66 30.98 -3.20
N ARG A 283 -12.35 32.00 -3.99
CA ARG A 283 -12.48 31.94 -5.45
C ARG A 283 -11.23 31.32 -6.06
N TRP A 284 -11.40 30.38 -6.98
CA TRP A 284 -10.29 29.67 -7.62
C TRP A 284 -9.27 30.61 -8.29
N ALA A 285 -9.73 31.63 -9.04
CA ALA A 285 -8.86 32.62 -9.67
C ALA A 285 -7.96 33.41 -8.70
N ASP A 286 -8.33 33.49 -7.42
CA ASP A 286 -7.50 34.18 -6.43
C ASP A 286 -6.38 33.25 -5.94
N VAL A 287 -6.66 31.94 -5.79
CA VAL A 287 -5.63 30.92 -5.49
C VAL A 287 -4.66 30.75 -6.64
N GLU A 288 -5.13 30.82 -7.89
CA GLU A 288 -4.26 30.71 -9.06
C GLU A 288 -3.29 31.89 -9.19
N ARG A 289 -3.65 33.06 -8.65
CA ARG A 289 -2.79 34.24 -8.65
C ARG A 289 -1.70 34.21 -7.58
N GLY A 290 -1.89 33.42 -6.53
CA GLY A 290 -0.90 33.21 -5.49
C GLY A 290 -1.49 32.59 -4.22
N PRO A 291 -0.66 32.36 -3.19
CA PRO A 291 -1.11 31.84 -1.92
C PRO A 291 -2.18 32.73 -1.28
N VAL A 292 -3.25 32.10 -0.78
CA VAL A 292 -4.33 32.78 -0.05
C VAL A 292 -4.33 32.29 1.40
N ASP A 293 -4.31 33.21 2.36
CA ASP A 293 -4.43 32.90 3.78
C ASP A 293 -5.78 33.42 4.31
N THR A 294 -6.61 32.52 4.84
CA THR A 294 -7.92 32.89 5.41
C THR A 294 -7.88 33.09 6.93
N GLY A 295 -6.68 33.00 7.54
CA GLY A 295 -6.48 32.97 8.98
C GLY A 295 -6.72 31.60 9.62
N ARG A 296 -7.52 30.73 8.98
CA ARG A 296 -7.77 29.33 9.42
C ARG A 296 -7.00 28.31 8.60
N VAL A 297 -6.87 28.53 7.31
CA VAL A 297 -6.11 27.66 6.40
C VAL A 297 -5.43 28.53 5.34
N SER A 298 -4.20 28.15 4.99
CA SER A 298 -3.51 28.68 3.81
C SER A 298 -3.66 27.71 2.64
N VAL A 299 -4.02 28.25 1.48
CA VAL A 299 -4.27 27.50 0.24
C VAL A 299 -3.35 28.04 -0.85
N GLU A 300 -2.59 27.16 -1.49
CA GLU A 300 -1.58 27.53 -2.48
C GLU A 300 -1.51 26.50 -3.62
N VAL A 301 -1.49 26.94 -4.87
CA VAL A 301 -1.11 26.07 -6.00
C VAL A 301 0.41 25.94 -6.05
N VAL A 302 0.93 24.72 -5.99
CA VAL A 302 2.37 24.46 -5.84
C VAL A 302 3.06 23.98 -7.14
N GLU A 303 2.33 23.89 -8.26
CA GLU A 303 2.88 23.50 -9.55
C GLU A 303 3.22 24.72 -10.43
N SER A 304 4.48 24.76 -10.88
CA SER A 304 5.08 25.76 -11.79
C SER A 304 5.20 25.26 -13.25
N GLY A 305 4.51 24.17 -13.58
CA GLY A 305 4.59 23.42 -14.84
C GLY A 305 5.23 22.05 -14.64
N ARG A 306 5.21 21.20 -15.68
CA ARG A 306 5.71 19.82 -15.62
C ARG A 306 6.32 19.35 -16.94
N ASN A 307 7.17 18.33 -16.86
CA ASN A 307 7.70 17.60 -17.99
C ASN A 307 7.44 16.10 -17.81
N TRP A 308 7.27 15.38 -18.93
CA TRP A 308 7.36 13.93 -18.92
C TRP A 308 8.84 13.53 -18.98
N VAL A 309 9.33 12.85 -17.95
CA VAL A 309 10.75 12.53 -17.77
C VAL A 309 10.94 11.02 -17.70
N HIS A 310 11.91 10.51 -18.46
CA HIS A 310 12.44 9.16 -18.35
C HIS A 310 13.61 9.17 -17.36
N VAL A 311 13.49 8.39 -16.30
CA VAL A 311 14.48 8.29 -15.23
C VAL A 311 15.19 6.95 -15.32
N THR A 312 16.52 6.98 -15.21
CA THR A 312 17.36 5.79 -15.04
C THR A 312 18.13 5.93 -13.74
N VAL A 313 18.07 4.92 -12.88
CA VAL A 313 18.92 4.80 -11.68
C VAL A 313 20.00 3.78 -11.97
N VAL A 314 21.26 4.18 -11.82
CA VAL A 314 22.41 3.30 -12.05
C VAL A 314 23.23 3.09 -10.79
N ASP A 315 23.86 1.92 -10.69
CA ASP A 315 24.87 1.65 -9.70
C ASP A 315 26.14 2.47 -10.02
N ASP A 316 26.66 3.19 -9.03
CA ASP A 316 27.72 4.17 -9.27
C ASP A 316 29.04 3.52 -9.74
N ALA A 317 29.36 2.33 -9.24
CA ALA A 317 30.60 1.63 -9.54
C ALA A 317 30.56 0.96 -10.93
N THR A 318 29.42 0.39 -11.30
CA THR A 318 29.28 -0.38 -12.55
C THR A 318 28.69 0.42 -13.71
N GLY A 319 27.95 1.49 -13.42
CA GLY A 319 27.18 2.26 -14.41
C GLY A 319 25.97 1.51 -14.99
N ALA A 320 25.65 0.31 -14.49
CA ALA A 320 24.51 -0.46 -14.94
C ALA A 320 23.21 0.00 -14.26
N PRO A 321 22.05 -0.04 -14.94
CA PRO A 321 20.76 0.18 -14.29
C PRO A 321 20.57 -0.77 -13.12
N VAL A 322 20.02 -0.24 -12.02
CA VAL A 322 19.88 -1.00 -10.77
C VAL A 322 18.46 -0.85 -10.21
N PRO A 323 17.73 -1.97 -9.97
CA PRO A 323 16.42 -1.92 -9.32
C PRO A 323 16.48 -1.22 -7.95
N CYS A 324 15.47 -0.47 -7.60
CA CYS A 324 15.43 0.25 -6.32
C CYS A 324 14.01 0.70 -6.05
N ARG A 325 13.80 1.33 -4.90
CA ARG A 325 12.60 2.13 -4.68
C ARG A 325 12.90 3.61 -4.73
N VAL A 326 12.02 4.36 -5.39
CA VAL A 326 12.19 5.80 -5.65
C VAL A 326 11.00 6.59 -5.13
N HIS A 327 11.25 7.83 -4.73
CA HIS A 327 10.24 8.81 -4.41
C HIS A 327 10.66 10.16 -4.98
N PHE A 328 9.75 10.81 -5.71
CA PHE A 328 9.92 12.18 -6.18
C PHE A 328 8.90 13.07 -5.50
N SER A 329 9.31 14.27 -5.10
CA SER A 329 8.39 15.30 -4.61
C SER A 329 8.78 16.70 -5.04
N SER A 330 7.81 17.61 -5.03
CA SER A 330 8.13 19.05 -5.01
C SER A 330 8.79 19.44 -3.67
N PRO A 331 9.39 20.64 -3.57
CA PRO A 331 9.90 21.16 -2.29
C PRO A 331 8.80 21.36 -1.25
N ALA A 332 7.54 21.45 -1.69
CA ALA A 332 6.37 21.51 -0.81
C ALA A 332 5.93 20.14 -0.28
N GLY A 333 6.59 19.05 -0.71
CA GLY A 333 6.31 17.67 -0.30
C GLY A 333 5.26 16.95 -1.16
N VAL A 334 4.68 17.61 -2.18
CA VAL A 334 3.69 16.97 -3.06
C VAL A 334 4.38 15.86 -3.86
N PRO A 335 3.91 14.61 -3.79
CA PRO A 335 4.54 13.51 -4.49
C PRO A 335 4.30 13.58 -6.00
N TYR A 336 5.28 13.06 -6.75
CA TYR A 336 5.26 12.88 -8.19
C TYR A 336 5.80 11.49 -8.54
N GLN A 337 5.14 10.45 -8.02
CA GLN A 337 5.53 9.06 -8.30
C GLN A 337 5.51 8.75 -9.79
N PRO A 338 6.35 7.80 -10.25
CA PRO A 338 6.34 7.36 -11.63
C PRO A 338 4.94 6.94 -12.09
N HIS A 339 4.66 7.10 -13.38
CA HIS A 339 3.38 6.71 -13.94
C HIS A 339 3.17 5.20 -13.80
N GLY A 340 2.00 4.79 -13.30
CA GLY A 340 1.70 3.41 -12.94
C GLY A 340 1.81 3.10 -11.44
N HIS A 341 2.31 4.06 -10.64
CA HIS A 341 2.46 3.92 -9.19
C HIS A 341 1.56 4.90 -8.42
N HIS A 342 1.25 4.56 -7.17
CA HIS A 342 0.39 5.36 -6.32
C HIS A 342 1.10 6.63 -5.84
N GLN A 343 0.44 7.78 -5.94
CA GLN A 343 0.94 8.99 -5.25
C GLN A 343 0.92 8.81 -3.72
N HIS A 344 -0.09 8.09 -3.23
CA HIS A 344 -0.21 7.62 -1.85
C HIS A 344 -0.76 6.20 -1.82
N VAL A 345 -0.01 5.28 -1.22
CA VAL A 345 -0.54 3.97 -0.87
C VAL A 345 -1.66 4.13 0.15
N ALA A 346 -2.76 3.39 -0.04
CA ALA A 346 -4.03 3.54 0.69
C ALA A 346 -4.02 3.09 2.17
N GLN A 347 -2.86 2.85 2.77
CA GLN A 347 -2.72 2.33 4.15
C GLN A 347 -3.41 3.16 5.24
N ASN A 348 -3.63 4.47 5.02
CA ASN A 348 -4.39 5.30 5.95
C ASN A 348 -5.89 4.95 6.05
N LEU A 349 -6.36 3.99 5.23
CA LEU A 349 -7.69 3.40 5.29
C LEU A 349 -7.72 2.07 6.06
N ARG A 350 -6.61 1.67 6.71
CA ARG A 350 -6.46 0.35 7.36
C ARG A 350 -6.64 -0.81 6.37
N SER A 351 -6.05 -0.66 5.19
CA SER A 351 -6.11 -1.61 4.08
C SER A 351 -5.23 -2.85 4.34
N TRP A 352 -5.74 -3.80 5.12
CA TRP A 352 -5.13 -5.12 5.32
C TRP A 352 -5.41 -6.02 4.10
N HIS A 353 -4.38 -6.65 3.52
CA HIS A 353 -4.49 -7.49 2.31
C HIS A 353 -5.10 -6.78 1.08
N TYR A 354 -5.02 -5.45 1.00
CA TYR A 354 -5.43 -4.67 -0.17
C TYR A 354 -4.26 -3.79 -0.63
N ASP A 355 -4.12 -3.62 -1.95
CA ASP A 355 -3.09 -2.75 -2.53
C ASP A 355 -1.67 -3.13 -2.07
N VAL A 356 -1.38 -4.45 -2.09
CA VAL A 356 -0.10 -5.02 -1.64
C VAL A 356 0.79 -5.36 -2.83
N GLY A 357 1.96 -4.73 -2.89
CA GLY A 357 2.97 -4.94 -3.93
C GLY A 357 3.17 -3.77 -4.86
N GLY A 358 4.38 -3.66 -5.43
CA GLY A 358 4.74 -2.62 -6.41
C GLY A 358 5.07 -1.25 -5.82
N ASP A 359 4.43 -0.90 -4.70
CA ASP A 359 4.70 0.32 -3.92
C ASP A 359 4.86 0.00 -2.43
N VAL A 360 5.61 0.83 -1.70
CA VAL A 360 5.74 0.76 -0.24
C VAL A 360 5.58 2.13 0.38
N ARG A 361 5.00 2.18 1.58
CA ARG A 361 4.83 3.41 2.35
C ARG A 361 5.54 3.30 3.70
N LEU A 362 6.47 4.21 3.95
CA LEU A 362 7.19 4.34 5.22
C LEU A 362 6.83 5.68 5.86
N GLY A 363 6.11 5.64 6.98
CA GLY A 363 5.44 6.80 7.56
C GLY A 363 4.42 7.41 6.59
N GLU A 364 4.63 8.66 6.19
CA GLU A 364 3.79 9.35 5.19
C GLU A 364 4.37 9.33 3.77
N ARG A 365 5.56 8.74 3.56
CA ARG A 365 6.20 8.73 2.24
C ARG A 365 5.93 7.42 1.50
N THR A 366 5.33 7.54 0.32
CA THR A 366 5.17 6.44 -0.64
C THR A 366 6.37 6.37 -1.57
N TYR A 367 6.87 5.16 -1.81
CA TYR A 367 7.95 4.84 -2.73
C TYR A 367 7.47 3.83 -3.76
N ALA A 368 7.87 4.04 -5.01
CA ALA A 368 7.64 3.13 -6.12
C ALA A 368 8.82 2.18 -6.31
N TYR A 369 8.58 0.87 -6.37
CA TYR A 369 9.61 -0.08 -6.80
C TYR A 369 9.77 -0.05 -8.32
N ILE A 370 11.02 0.10 -8.78
CA ILE A 370 11.36 0.20 -10.20
C ILE A 370 12.48 -0.79 -10.53
N ASP A 371 12.56 -1.22 -11.78
CA ASP A 371 13.59 -2.14 -12.29
C ASP A 371 14.93 -1.45 -12.64
N GLY A 372 15.10 -0.21 -12.17
CA GLY A 372 16.20 0.70 -12.53
C GLY A 372 15.79 1.74 -13.56
N THR A 373 14.60 1.62 -14.15
CA THR A 373 14.03 2.66 -15.02
C THR A 373 12.59 2.99 -14.65
N CYS A 374 12.18 4.24 -14.85
CA CYS A 374 10.78 4.63 -14.76
C CYS A 374 10.50 5.89 -15.58
N GLN A 375 9.24 6.28 -15.69
CA GLN A 375 8.88 7.52 -16.36
C GLN A 375 7.60 8.12 -15.76
N GLY A 376 7.46 9.44 -15.82
CA GLY A 376 6.28 10.12 -15.33
C GLY A 376 6.39 11.63 -15.41
N TRP A 377 5.38 12.29 -14.85
CA TRP A 377 5.39 13.75 -14.74
C TRP A 377 6.25 14.18 -13.56
N LEU A 378 7.25 15.03 -13.80
CA LEU A 378 7.98 15.76 -12.76
C LEU A 378 7.69 17.26 -12.89
N PRO A 379 7.59 18.02 -11.79
CA PRO A 379 7.38 19.46 -11.86
C PRO A 379 8.66 20.13 -12.37
N ARG A 380 8.50 21.28 -13.02
CA ARG A 380 9.63 22.12 -13.46
C ARG A 380 10.26 22.83 -12.26
N GLY A 381 11.57 23.00 -12.30
CA GLY A 381 12.34 23.54 -11.17
C GLY A 381 12.80 22.44 -10.24
N ASP A 382 12.86 22.73 -8.94
CA ASP A 382 13.47 21.82 -7.98
C ASP A 382 12.55 20.63 -7.68
N VAL A 383 13.12 19.42 -7.69
CA VAL A 383 12.50 18.14 -7.36
C VAL A 383 13.38 17.46 -6.34
N ILE A 384 12.80 17.04 -5.22
CA ILE A 384 13.48 16.23 -4.23
C ILE A 384 13.32 14.76 -4.64
N VAL A 385 14.43 14.06 -4.70
CA VAL A 385 14.50 12.63 -5.04
C VAL A 385 15.01 11.87 -3.82
N ASP A 386 14.30 10.83 -3.43
CA ASP A 386 14.74 9.84 -2.45
C ASP A 386 14.85 8.46 -3.12
N ILE A 387 15.94 7.75 -2.89
CA ILE A 387 16.18 6.40 -3.42
C ILE A 387 16.74 5.50 -2.31
N ALA A 388 16.28 4.26 -2.26
CA ALA A 388 16.87 3.22 -1.41
C ALA A 388 16.91 1.87 -2.12
N ARG A 389 17.89 1.04 -1.72
CA ARG A 389 18.07 -0.35 -2.17
C ARG A 389 18.66 -1.19 -1.04
N GLY A 390 17.81 -1.73 -0.17
CA GLY A 390 18.25 -2.58 0.95
C GLY A 390 19.23 -1.91 1.91
N PHE A 391 20.03 -2.71 2.62
CA PHE A 391 20.99 -2.25 3.63
C PHE A 391 22.44 -2.14 3.13
N GLU A 392 22.70 -2.63 1.92
CA GLU A 392 24.02 -2.70 1.33
C GLU A 392 24.35 -1.51 0.41
N TYR A 393 23.38 -0.61 0.18
CA TYR A 393 23.55 0.66 -0.53
C TYR A 393 23.35 1.85 0.39
N GLU A 394 24.13 2.91 0.17
CA GLU A 394 23.86 4.20 0.80
C GLU A 394 22.58 4.79 0.16
N PRO A 395 21.54 5.11 0.95
CA PRO A 395 20.34 5.73 0.41
C PRO A 395 20.65 7.15 -0.08
N LEU A 396 20.02 7.54 -1.18
CA LEU A 396 20.23 8.85 -1.81
C LEU A 396 19.08 9.78 -1.46
N ARG A 397 19.41 11.00 -1.02
CA ARG A 397 18.54 12.16 -1.14
C ARG A 397 19.23 13.25 -1.94
N GLN A 398 18.58 13.70 -3.00
CA GLN A 398 19.13 14.75 -3.86
C GLN A 398 18.02 15.70 -4.33
N THR A 399 18.32 16.99 -4.32
CA THR A 399 17.51 17.97 -5.05
C THR A 399 18.06 18.09 -6.47
N VAL A 400 17.22 17.77 -7.47
CA VAL A 400 17.53 17.93 -8.89
C VAL A 400 16.68 19.05 -9.46
N ARG A 401 17.19 19.74 -10.49
CA ARG A 401 16.44 20.79 -11.18
C ARG A 401 15.99 20.30 -12.55
N ILE A 402 14.68 20.31 -12.79
CA ILE A 402 14.07 19.92 -14.07
C ILE A 402 13.83 21.16 -14.92
N GLU A 403 14.62 21.31 -15.98
CA GLU A 403 14.52 22.44 -16.91
C GLU A 403 13.36 22.26 -17.91
N PRO A 404 12.75 23.35 -18.45
CA PRO A 404 11.72 23.24 -19.47
C PRO A 404 12.17 22.39 -20.67
N GLY A 405 11.41 21.33 -21.00
CA GLY A 405 11.72 20.44 -22.13
C GLY A 405 12.72 19.32 -21.83
N GLN A 406 13.29 19.25 -20.62
CA GLN A 406 14.09 18.09 -20.20
C GLN A 406 13.21 16.84 -20.11
N GLN A 407 13.65 15.75 -20.76
CA GLN A 407 12.94 14.47 -20.81
C GLN A 407 13.75 13.30 -20.24
N SER A 408 14.97 13.54 -19.76
CA SER A 408 15.84 12.49 -19.24
C SER A 408 16.48 12.92 -17.93
N LEU A 409 16.60 11.99 -17.00
CA LEU A 409 17.26 12.16 -15.70
C LEU A 409 18.01 10.86 -15.36
N GLU A 410 19.31 10.96 -15.11
CA GLU A 410 20.12 9.86 -14.58
C GLU A 410 20.41 10.14 -13.10
N LEU A 411 20.27 9.12 -12.26
CA LEU A 411 20.54 9.15 -10.83
C LEU A 411 21.48 8.01 -10.47
N ARG A 412 22.31 8.20 -9.44
CA ARG A 412 23.39 7.28 -9.08
C ARG A 412 23.30 6.90 -7.60
N ILE A 413 23.39 5.61 -7.31
CA ILE A 413 23.44 5.09 -5.94
C ILE A 413 24.67 4.20 -5.75
N GLY A 414 25.29 4.28 -4.57
CA GLY A 414 26.55 3.60 -4.27
C GLY A 414 26.38 2.45 -3.28
N ARG A 415 27.00 1.31 -3.58
CA ARG A 415 27.09 0.16 -2.69
C ARG A 415 28.14 0.40 -1.59
N ILE A 416 27.80 0.11 -0.34
CA ILE A 416 28.71 0.20 0.83
C ILE A 416 29.19 -1.16 1.35
N ALA A 417 28.54 -2.25 0.91
CA ALA A 417 28.83 -3.62 1.28
C ALA A 417 28.41 -4.58 0.16
N ASP A 418 29.15 -5.67 -0.06
CA ASP A 418 28.72 -6.77 -0.93
C ASP A 418 28.83 -8.08 -0.16
N LEU A 419 27.81 -8.32 0.67
CA LEU A 419 27.79 -9.48 1.55
C LEU A 419 27.68 -10.78 0.74
N ALA A 420 27.01 -10.76 -0.41
CA ALA A 420 26.93 -11.92 -1.29
C ALA A 420 28.32 -12.31 -1.83
N ALA A 421 29.13 -11.33 -2.26
CA ALA A 421 30.52 -11.57 -2.66
C ALA A 421 31.42 -12.06 -1.51
N GLU A 422 31.08 -11.69 -0.27
CA GLU A 422 31.73 -12.22 0.92
C GLU A 422 31.24 -13.65 1.28
N GLY A 423 30.13 -14.14 0.70
CA GLY A 423 29.50 -15.45 0.94
C GLY A 423 28.27 -15.44 1.86
N TRP A 424 27.81 -14.25 2.30
CA TRP A 424 26.62 -14.03 3.13
C TRP A 424 25.43 -13.67 2.24
N TRP A 425 24.44 -14.56 2.16
CA TRP A 425 23.28 -14.37 1.28
C TRP A 425 22.06 -13.96 2.08
N SER A 426 21.50 -12.80 1.76
CA SER A 426 20.34 -12.21 2.44
C SER A 426 19.04 -12.94 2.09
N GLY A 427 18.10 -13.04 3.02
CA GLY A 427 16.80 -13.63 2.77
C GLY A 427 15.74 -13.20 3.78
N ASP A 428 14.50 -13.13 3.33
CA ASP A 428 13.34 -12.92 4.18
C ASP A 428 12.62 -14.26 4.39
N SER A 429 12.42 -14.62 5.66
CA SER A 429 11.78 -15.87 6.03
C SER A 429 10.27 -15.87 5.86
N HIS A 430 9.63 -14.70 5.80
CA HIS A 430 8.20 -14.59 6.08
C HIS A 430 7.55 -13.42 5.35
N VAL A 431 6.94 -13.69 4.19
CA VAL A 431 6.28 -12.69 3.35
C VAL A 431 4.90 -13.19 2.92
N HIS A 432 3.87 -12.35 3.00
CA HIS A 432 2.49 -12.68 2.56
C HIS A 432 1.99 -11.77 1.44
N PHE A 433 0.89 -12.20 0.80
CA PHE A 433 -0.01 -11.41 -0.06
C PHE A 433 0.54 -10.86 -1.38
N LEU A 434 1.85 -10.90 -1.60
CA LEU A 434 2.44 -10.60 -2.91
C LEU A 434 2.20 -11.75 -3.87
N SER A 435 2.02 -11.47 -5.16
CA SER A 435 2.25 -12.49 -6.19
C SER A 435 3.75 -12.80 -6.29
N THR A 436 4.12 -13.93 -6.88
CA THR A 436 5.54 -14.27 -7.12
C THR A 436 6.26 -13.17 -7.90
N ALA A 437 5.62 -12.59 -8.93
CA ALA A 437 6.20 -11.50 -9.70
C ALA A 437 6.33 -10.20 -8.88
N GLY A 438 5.35 -9.91 -8.01
CA GLY A 438 5.43 -8.78 -7.08
C GLY A 438 6.56 -8.94 -6.06
N ALA A 439 6.71 -10.16 -5.50
CA ALA A 439 7.81 -10.51 -4.61
C ALA A 439 9.16 -10.33 -5.29
N GLN A 440 9.32 -10.76 -6.55
CA GLN A 440 10.55 -10.58 -7.33
C GLN A 440 10.90 -9.10 -7.58
N LEU A 441 9.90 -8.26 -7.86
CA LEU A 441 10.10 -6.82 -8.05
C LEU A 441 10.63 -6.18 -6.76
N GLU A 442 9.98 -6.41 -5.62
CA GLU A 442 10.44 -5.87 -4.33
C GLU A 442 11.78 -6.48 -3.90
N GLN A 443 11.98 -7.77 -4.16
CA GLN A 443 13.21 -8.50 -3.91
C GLN A 443 14.42 -7.85 -4.58
N LEU A 444 14.30 -7.54 -5.87
CA LEU A 444 15.33 -6.83 -6.63
C LEU A 444 15.51 -5.41 -6.12
N GLY A 445 14.41 -4.71 -5.82
CA GLY A 445 14.42 -3.35 -5.29
C GLY A 445 15.09 -3.21 -3.93
N GLU A 446 15.04 -4.25 -3.09
CA GLU A 446 15.61 -4.27 -1.74
C GLU A 446 16.94 -5.05 -1.63
N ASP A 447 17.50 -5.45 -2.77
CA ASP A 447 18.73 -6.27 -2.87
C ASP A 447 18.71 -7.52 -1.97
N LEU A 448 17.57 -8.23 -1.97
CA LEU A 448 17.33 -9.37 -1.09
C LEU A 448 17.51 -10.69 -1.85
N ARG A 449 18.44 -11.57 -1.47
CA ARG A 449 18.77 -12.75 -2.31
C ARG A 449 17.73 -13.87 -2.26
N VAL A 450 17.01 -14.03 -1.15
CA VAL A 450 15.95 -15.05 -0.98
C VAL A 450 14.66 -14.41 -0.46
N VAL A 451 13.52 -14.75 -1.05
CA VAL A 451 12.19 -14.43 -0.50
C VAL A 451 11.42 -15.72 -0.31
N ASN A 452 10.98 -15.99 0.92
CA ASN A 452 10.01 -17.04 1.22
C ASN A 452 8.61 -16.42 1.24
N LEU A 453 7.88 -16.56 0.13
CA LEU A 453 6.48 -16.14 -0.01
C LEU A 453 5.61 -17.26 0.55
N LEU A 454 4.70 -16.96 1.47
CA LEU A 454 3.99 -17.98 2.23
C LEU A 454 2.53 -18.06 1.82
N GLN A 455 2.09 -19.27 1.48
CA GLN A 455 0.67 -19.58 1.46
C GLN A 455 0.17 -19.66 2.90
N SER A 456 -1.00 -19.08 3.17
CA SER A 456 -1.63 -19.15 4.49
C SER A 456 -3.14 -19.00 4.38
N GLN A 457 -3.83 -19.20 5.50
CA GLN A 457 -5.29 -19.20 5.60
C GLN A 457 -5.75 -18.30 6.74
N TRP A 458 -6.66 -17.36 6.50
CA TRP A 458 -7.38 -16.61 7.53
C TRP A 458 -8.88 -16.87 7.42
N GLY A 459 -9.40 -17.80 8.22
CA GLY A 459 -10.79 -18.22 8.11
C GLY A 459 -11.08 -18.86 6.76
N SER A 460 -11.91 -18.20 5.95
CA SER A 460 -12.23 -18.64 4.59
C SER A 460 -11.37 -18.00 3.49
N LEU A 461 -10.41 -17.14 3.86
CA LEU A 461 -9.42 -16.58 2.93
C LEU A 461 -8.23 -17.53 2.82
N PHE A 462 -7.88 -17.92 1.60
CA PHE A 462 -6.67 -18.66 1.27
C PHE A 462 -5.81 -17.83 0.32
N THR A 463 -4.53 -17.66 0.63
CA THR A 463 -3.61 -16.81 -0.14
C THR A 463 -2.63 -17.63 -0.96
N ASN A 464 -2.17 -17.07 -2.09
CA ASN A 464 -1.07 -17.59 -2.89
C ASN A 464 -1.21 -19.05 -3.36
N ILE A 465 -2.45 -19.57 -3.50
CA ILE A 465 -2.71 -20.90 -4.07
C ILE A 465 -2.08 -21.03 -5.47
N GLU A 466 -2.23 -20.00 -6.30
CA GLU A 466 -1.81 -20.01 -7.71
C GLU A 466 -0.29 -19.84 -7.90
N ASP A 467 0.40 -19.35 -6.87
CA ASP A 467 1.85 -19.10 -6.90
C ASP A 467 2.70 -20.34 -6.58
N PHE A 468 2.12 -21.34 -5.90
CA PHE A 468 2.88 -22.50 -5.45
C PHE A 468 3.28 -23.41 -6.62
N SER A 469 4.59 -23.66 -6.73
CA SER A 469 5.17 -24.48 -7.79
C SER A 469 6.03 -25.65 -7.31
N GLY A 470 6.24 -25.79 -5.99
CA GLY A 470 7.11 -26.82 -5.41
C GLY A 470 8.61 -26.67 -5.71
N ARG A 471 9.03 -25.51 -6.24
CA ARG A 471 10.40 -25.22 -6.67
C ARG A 471 10.69 -23.72 -6.59
N PRO A 472 11.97 -23.29 -6.50
CA PRO A 472 12.29 -21.87 -6.51
C PRO A 472 12.04 -21.25 -7.89
N ALA A 473 11.48 -20.05 -7.89
CA ALA A 473 11.54 -19.14 -9.04
C ALA A 473 12.88 -18.40 -8.99
N VAL A 474 13.66 -18.52 -10.06
CA VAL A 474 15.05 -18.03 -10.14
C VAL A 474 15.13 -16.92 -11.18
N ILE A 475 15.73 -15.79 -10.81
CA ILE A 475 15.94 -14.64 -11.72
C ILE A 475 17.40 -14.18 -11.69
N ASP A 476 17.75 -13.29 -12.62
CA ASP A 476 19.07 -12.66 -12.74
C ASP A 476 20.24 -13.67 -12.68
N GLY A 477 20.16 -14.70 -13.52
CA GLY A 477 21.22 -15.71 -13.65
C GLY A 477 21.46 -16.57 -12.40
N GLY A 478 20.55 -16.57 -11.42
CA GLY A 478 20.71 -17.34 -10.17
C GLY A 478 21.00 -16.49 -8.94
N GLY A 479 21.15 -15.17 -9.07
CA GLY A 479 21.47 -14.28 -7.95
C GLY A 479 20.31 -14.00 -6.99
N TYR A 480 19.07 -14.29 -7.41
CA TYR A 480 17.86 -14.02 -6.62
C TYR A 480 16.86 -15.17 -6.76
N LEU A 481 16.33 -15.61 -5.62
CA LEU A 481 15.46 -16.77 -5.48
C LEU A 481 14.17 -16.38 -4.75
N THR A 482 13.01 -16.66 -5.33
CA THR A 482 11.72 -16.60 -4.63
C THR A 482 11.20 -18.03 -4.47
N TYR A 483 10.84 -18.45 -3.27
CA TYR A 483 10.28 -19.77 -3.01
C TYR A 483 8.92 -19.62 -2.34
N VAL A 484 7.91 -20.28 -2.88
CA VAL A 484 6.58 -20.31 -2.28
C VAL A 484 6.49 -21.46 -1.28
N GLY A 485 6.50 -21.14 0.00
CA GLY A 485 6.34 -22.06 1.12
C GLY A 485 4.97 -21.89 1.77
N GLN A 486 4.85 -22.23 3.05
CA GLN A 486 3.62 -22.04 3.82
C GLN A 486 3.90 -21.41 5.18
N GLU A 487 2.96 -20.63 5.68
CA GLU A 487 2.83 -20.40 7.12
C GLU A 487 1.63 -21.23 7.60
N ASN A 488 1.89 -22.23 8.42
CA ASN A 488 0.84 -23.02 9.03
C ASN A 488 0.60 -22.57 10.48
N ARG A 489 -0.67 -22.40 10.86
CA ARG A 489 -1.03 -21.62 12.06
C ARG A 489 -2.11 -22.22 12.95
N GLN A 490 -1.92 -22.02 14.26
CA GLN A 490 -2.87 -22.31 15.32
C GLN A 490 -2.74 -21.20 16.41
N HIS A 491 -3.84 -20.53 16.76
CA HIS A 491 -3.86 -19.32 17.62
C HIS A 491 -3.24 -19.45 19.03
N THR A 492 -3.22 -20.63 19.62
CA THR A 492 -2.68 -20.94 20.95
C THR A 492 -1.39 -21.75 20.90
N LEU A 493 -1.33 -22.77 20.03
CA LEU A 493 -0.21 -23.68 19.86
C LEU A 493 0.93 -23.03 19.10
N GLY A 494 0.69 -22.04 18.23
CA GLY A 494 1.74 -21.28 17.57
C GLY A 494 1.69 -21.36 16.05
N HIS A 495 2.65 -20.70 15.40
CA HIS A 495 2.77 -20.67 13.95
C HIS A 495 4.14 -21.23 13.52
N VAL A 496 4.18 -21.88 12.36
CA VAL A 496 5.41 -22.39 11.74
C VAL A 496 5.49 -21.96 10.29
N VAL A 497 6.67 -21.52 9.88
CA VAL A 497 7.01 -21.31 8.49
C VAL A 497 7.67 -22.57 7.93
N LEU A 498 7.17 -23.03 6.79
CA LEU A 498 7.57 -24.26 6.12
C LEU A 498 8.22 -23.92 4.77
N TRP A 499 9.51 -24.19 4.65
CA TRP A 499 10.33 -23.90 3.47
C TRP A 499 10.66 -25.15 2.68
N GLY A 500 10.93 -24.96 1.38
CA GLY A 500 11.43 -26.05 0.52
C GLY A 500 10.39 -27.15 0.27
N LEU A 501 9.10 -26.83 0.37
CA LEU A 501 8.02 -27.77 0.13
C LEU A 501 7.90 -28.11 -1.35
N THR A 502 7.87 -29.39 -1.66
CA THR A 502 7.57 -29.92 -3.01
C THR A 502 6.08 -30.13 -3.23
N GLU A 503 5.33 -30.37 -2.15
CA GLU A 503 3.88 -30.45 -2.11
C GLU A 503 3.34 -29.72 -0.86
N PRO A 504 2.15 -29.09 -0.91
CA PRO A 504 1.60 -28.40 0.24
C PRO A 504 1.26 -29.35 1.40
N VAL A 505 1.51 -28.91 2.63
CA VAL A 505 1.16 -29.61 3.86
C VAL A 505 -0.23 -29.16 4.32
N MET A 506 -1.18 -30.09 4.37
CA MET A 506 -2.61 -29.83 4.65
C MET A 506 -3.08 -30.36 6.02
N PRO A 507 -3.98 -29.68 6.76
CA PRO A 507 -4.52 -28.36 6.46
C PRO A 507 -3.47 -27.26 6.70
N TRP A 508 -3.67 -26.09 6.11
CA TRP A 508 -2.77 -24.94 6.26
C TRP A 508 -2.87 -24.36 7.67
N CYS A 509 -4.09 -24.10 8.13
CA CYS A 509 -4.36 -23.72 9.52
C CYS A 509 -5.25 -24.76 10.19
N SER A 510 -5.24 -24.80 11.52
CA SER A 510 -6.11 -25.69 12.28
C SER A 510 -6.62 -24.99 13.53
N ASP A 511 -7.92 -25.13 13.83
CA ASP A 511 -8.61 -24.49 14.98
C ASP A 511 -8.43 -22.96 15.08
N GLY A 512 -9.18 -22.33 15.97
CA GLY A 512 -8.93 -20.97 16.43
C GLY A 512 -9.72 -19.87 15.74
N PRO A 513 -10.34 -18.96 16.52
CA PRO A 513 -10.99 -17.79 15.95
C PRO A 513 -9.94 -16.83 15.38
N GLY A 514 -9.67 -16.93 14.07
CA GLY A 514 -8.76 -16.03 13.35
C GLY A 514 -7.74 -16.72 12.45
N GLU A 515 -7.45 -18.01 12.66
CA GLU A 515 -6.53 -18.80 11.83
C GLU A 515 -7.32 -19.66 10.84
N ALA A 516 -7.89 -20.77 11.32
CA ALA A 516 -8.79 -21.62 10.53
C ALA A 516 -10.23 -21.06 10.52
N GLU A 517 -11.18 -21.84 10.00
CA GLU A 517 -12.59 -21.45 9.95
C GLU A 517 -13.16 -21.17 11.36
N LEU A 518 -14.14 -20.26 11.44
CA LEU A 518 -14.83 -19.97 12.70
C LEU A 518 -15.50 -21.25 13.25
N GLY A 519 -15.06 -21.69 14.42
CA GLY A 519 -15.51 -22.96 15.01
C GLY A 519 -14.85 -24.21 14.40
N GLY A 520 -13.71 -24.04 13.71
CA GLY A 520 -12.87 -25.13 13.21
C GLY A 520 -12.36 -26.04 14.33
N ALA A 521 -12.01 -27.28 13.97
CA ALA A 521 -11.45 -28.24 14.90
C ALA A 521 -9.92 -28.26 14.84
N LEU A 522 -9.30 -28.70 15.93
CA LEU A 522 -7.89 -29.02 15.99
C LEU A 522 -7.65 -30.36 15.29
N ASP A 523 -7.37 -30.29 13.99
CA ASP A 523 -7.11 -31.41 13.08
C ASP A 523 -5.61 -31.70 12.94
N ALA A 524 -4.71 -30.74 13.21
CA ALA A 524 -3.26 -30.90 13.12
C ALA A 524 -2.51 -30.11 14.20
N THR A 525 -1.29 -30.56 14.53
CA THR A 525 -0.37 -29.83 15.43
C THR A 525 0.82 -29.30 14.63
N LEU A 526 1.58 -28.36 15.21
CA LEU A 526 2.79 -27.85 14.57
C LEU A 526 3.82 -28.95 14.34
N SER A 527 3.90 -29.93 15.23
CA SER A 527 4.81 -31.07 15.10
C SER A 527 4.46 -31.96 13.92
N ASP A 528 3.17 -32.18 13.64
CA ASP A 528 2.73 -32.92 12.45
C ASP A 528 3.10 -32.16 11.16
N TRP A 529 2.91 -30.84 11.13
CA TRP A 529 3.35 -30.01 10.01
C TRP A 529 4.88 -30.05 9.82
N ALA A 530 5.62 -30.02 10.92
CA ALA A 530 7.07 -30.12 10.90
C ALA A 530 7.55 -31.48 10.35
N ASP A 531 6.98 -32.59 10.85
CA ASP A 531 7.33 -33.95 10.43
C ASP A 531 7.08 -34.16 8.92
N ARG A 532 5.94 -33.66 8.41
CA ARG A 532 5.61 -33.72 6.97
C ARG A 532 6.48 -32.81 6.11
N THR A 533 6.94 -31.70 6.65
CA THR A 533 7.91 -30.81 5.97
C THR A 533 9.29 -31.48 5.88
N HIS A 534 9.77 -32.07 6.97
CA HIS A 534 11.02 -32.82 6.98
C HIS A 534 11.00 -34.06 6.10
N ALA A 535 9.84 -34.72 5.97
CA ALA A 535 9.66 -35.84 5.04
C ALA A 535 9.91 -35.45 3.57
N GLN A 536 9.72 -34.17 3.23
CA GLN A 536 10.03 -33.60 1.91
C GLN A 536 11.45 -33.04 1.81
N GLY A 537 12.24 -33.08 2.88
CA GLY A 537 13.55 -32.42 2.96
C GLY A 537 13.48 -30.91 3.17
N GLY A 538 12.32 -30.38 3.56
CA GLY A 538 12.09 -28.97 3.84
C GLY A 538 12.75 -28.47 5.13
N THR A 539 12.53 -27.20 5.45
CA THR A 539 13.04 -26.54 6.66
C THR A 539 11.89 -25.91 7.45
N VAL A 540 11.90 -26.08 8.77
CA VAL A 540 10.83 -25.67 9.68
C VAL A 540 11.32 -24.55 10.59
N VAL A 541 10.72 -23.37 10.47
CA VAL A 541 11.03 -22.21 11.33
C VAL A 541 9.84 -21.93 12.24
N ALA A 542 10.07 -21.84 13.55
CA ALA A 542 9.04 -21.36 14.46
C ALA A 542 8.86 -19.84 14.26
N ALA A 543 7.70 -19.42 13.76
CA ALA A 543 7.44 -18.04 13.36
C ALA A 543 7.36 -17.11 14.59
N HIS A 544 7.77 -15.85 14.41
CA HIS A 544 7.67 -14.76 15.41
C HIS A 544 7.81 -15.22 16.89
N PHE A 545 8.86 -16.00 17.13
CA PHE A 545 9.13 -16.69 18.38
C PHE A 545 9.28 -15.71 19.56
N PRO A 546 8.70 -16.02 20.74
CA PRO A 546 8.06 -17.28 21.10
C PRO A 546 6.53 -17.29 20.96
N ASN A 547 5.90 -16.25 20.42
CA ASN A 547 4.44 -16.11 20.51
C ASN A 547 3.76 -16.54 19.20
N PRO A 548 2.59 -17.22 19.23
CA PRO A 548 1.95 -17.84 20.40
C PRO A 548 2.80 -18.94 21.05
N ASN A 549 2.90 -18.91 22.38
CA ASN A 549 3.89 -19.71 23.13
C ASN A 549 3.32 -21.04 23.64
N GLY A 550 2.88 -21.89 22.71
CA GLY A 550 2.39 -23.23 22.98
C GLY A 550 3.37 -24.34 22.56
N GLU A 551 3.21 -24.84 21.35
CA GLU A 551 3.98 -25.92 20.75
C GLU A 551 5.39 -25.56 20.26
N PRO A 552 5.83 -24.29 20.07
CA PRO A 552 7.25 -23.99 19.84
C PRO A 552 8.19 -24.69 20.84
N ALA A 553 7.79 -24.80 22.11
CA ALA A 553 8.54 -25.55 23.12
C ALA A 553 8.70 -27.05 22.79
N VAL A 554 7.67 -27.66 22.21
CA VAL A 554 7.69 -29.06 21.74
C VAL A 554 8.60 -29.19 20.53
N LEU A 555 8.51 -28.25 19.59
CA LEU A 555 9.34 -28.27 18.38
C LEU A 555 10.82 -28.20 18.72
N VAL A 556 11.22 -27.30 19.63
CA VAL A 556 12.61 -27.16 20.06
C VAL A 556 13.04 -28.39 20.87
N ALA A 557 12.23 -28.86 21.82
CA ALA A 557 12.56 -30.00 22.67
C ALA A 557 12.76 -31.31 21.89
N THR A 558 12.09 -31.47 20.75
CA THR A 558 12.15 -32.66 19.90
C THR A 558 13.04 -32.51 18.67
N GLY A 559 13.66 -31.34 18.47
CA GLY A 559 14.52 -31.08 17.31
C GLY A 559 13.76 -30.89 15.99
N ARG A 560 12.45 -30.60 16.07
CA ARG A 560 11.61 -30.32 14.90
C ARG A 560 11.73 -28.88 14.41
N ALA A 561 12.12 -27.94 15.28
CA ALA A 561 12.45 -26.58 14.87
C ALA A 561 13.89 -26.52 14.35
N ASP A 562 14.04 -26.21 13.07
CA ASP A 562 15.34 -25.97 12.43
C ASP A 562 15.90 -24.57 12.75
N ALA A 563 15.01 -23.60 12.99
CA ALA A 563 15.34 -22.25 13.41
C ALA A 563 14.16 -21.61 14.16
N VAL A 564 14.41 -20.48 14.81
CA VAL A 564 13.38 -19.58 15.33
C VAL A 564 13.47 -18.21 14.69
N GLU A 565 12.32 -17.61 14.45
CA GLU A 565 12.21 -16.29 13.83
C GLU A 565 11.99 -15.20 14.86
N MET A 566 12.70 -14.07 14.70
CA MET A 566 12.30 -12.81 15.32
C MET A 566 11.77 -11.85 14.25
N ALA A 567 10.45 -11.63 14.26
CA ALA A 567 9.81 -10.65 13.37
C ALA A 567 9.95 -9.20 13.85
N ALA A 568 10.22 -9.02 15.15
CA ALA A 568 10.56 -7.74 15.77
C ALA A 568 11.41 -7.97 17.02
N TYR A 569 12.21 -6.97 17.41
CA TYR A 569 12.93 -7.03 18.68
C TYR A 569 11.98 -6.85 19.87
N SER A 570 12.11 -7.71 20.87
CA SER A 570 11.64 -7.44 22.24
C SER A 570 12.57 -8.08 23.25
N ASP A 571 12.65 -7.48 24.44
CA ASP A 571 13.46 -8.03 25.55
C ASP A 571 12.97 -9.44 25.92
N GLY A 572 11.65 -9.61 26.08
CA GLY A 572 11.06 -10.90 26.45
C GLY A 572 11.26 -12.02 25.42
N ALA A 573 11.20 -11.73 24.12
CA ALA A 573 11.49 -12.75 23.09
C ALA A 573 12.97 -13.14 23.08
N THR A 574 13.87 -12.16 23.29
CA THR A 574 15.31 -12.40 23.36
C THR A 574 15.68 -13.21 24.60
N GLU A 575 15.08 -12.90 25.76
CA GLU A 575 15.24 -13.65 26.99
C GLU A 575 14.74 -15.09 26.85
N GLU A 576 13.56 -15.29 26.26
CA GLU A 576 13.04 -16.63 25.99
C GLU A 576 13.99 -17.44 25.10
N TYR A 577 14.48 -16.84 24.01
CA TYR A 577 15.49 -17.45 23.15
C TYR A 577 16.75 -17.87 23.93
N TYR A 578 17.26 -17.00 24.80
CA TYR A 578 18.43 -17.32 25.64
C TYR A 578 18.16 -18.42 26.66
N HIS A 579 16.94 -18.55 27.20
CA HIS A 579 16.57 -19.67 28.06
C HIS A 579 16.72 -21.02 27.35
N TYR A 580 16.35 -21.11 26.07
CA TYR A 580 16.58 -22.33 25.29
C TYR A 580 18.07 -22.59 25.05
N LEU A 581 18.86 -21.57 24.69
CA LEU A 581 20.30 -21.73 24.53
C LEU A 581 20.99 -22.18 25.83
N ASN A 582 20.65 -21.55 26.96
CA ASN A 582 21.16 -21.91 28.28
C ASN A 582 20.71 -23.30 28.74
N SER A 583 19.55 -23.77 28.27
CA SER A 583 19.07 -25.15 28.45
C SER A 583 19.78 -26.17 27.52
N GLY A 584 20.73 -25.72 26.71
CA GLY A 584 21.56 -26.54 25.84
C GLY A 584 20.91 -26.93 24.52
N TYR A 585 19.94 -26.14 24.04
CA TYR A 585 19.41 -26.28 22.69
C TYR A 585 20.26 -25.47 21.70
N ARG A 586 20.64 -26.10 20.60
CA ARG A 586 21.26 -25.39 19.47
C ARG A 586 20.16 -24.88 18.59
N LEU A 587 19.94 -23.57 18.61
CA LEU A 587 18.77 -22.96 17.98
C LEU A 587 19.22 -21.83 17.06
N PRO A 588 19.25 -22.06 15.73
CA PRO A 588 19.49 -21.01 14.76
C PRO A 588 18.45 -19.90 14.85
N LEU A 589 18.91 -18.68 14.63
CA LEU A 589 18.10 -17.48 14.68
C LEU A 589 17.97 -16.86 13.27
N VAL A 590 16.75 -16.54 12.88
CA VAL A 590 16.43 -15.87 11.62
C VAL A 590 15.56 -14.62 11.86
N GLY A 591 15.62 -13.67 10.94
CA GLY A 591 14.70 -12.54 10.86
C GLY A 591 13.80 -12.66 9.63
N GLY A 592 12.52 -12.40 9.83
CA GLY A 592 11.49 -12.34 8.79
C GLY A 592 10.62 -11.11 8.96
N THR A 593 10.12 -10.57 7.86
CA THR A 593 9.34 -9.33 7.94
C THR A 593 7.91 -9.53 8.37
N ASP A 594 7.35 -10.73 8.15
CA ASP A 594 5.93 -11.01 8.24
C ASP A 594 5.14 -9.89 7.53
N LYS A 595 5.51 -9.65 6.27
CA LYS A 595 4.92 -8.57 5.46
C LYS A 595 3.45 -8.90 5.20
N MET A 596 2.57 -8.10 5.79
CA MET A 596 1.11 -8.19 5.63
C MET A 596 0.50 -7.04 4.82
N SER A 597 1.31 -6.03 4.47
CA SER A 597 0.83 -4.80 3.87
C SER A 597 1.93 -4.08 3.07
N SER A 598 1.55 -3.03 2.34
CA SER A 598 2.49 -2.11 1.71
C SER A 598 3.12 -1.12 2.69
N ALA A 599 2.87 -1.21 4.00
CA ALA A 599 3.57 -0.42 5.03
C ALA A 599 4.87 -1.09 5.52
N VAL A 600 5.19 -2.28 5.00
CA VAL A 600 6.41 -3.03 5.33
C VAL A 600 7.14 -3.39 4.02
N PRO A 601 8.40 -2.96 3.83
CA PRO A 601 9.21 -3.40 2.70
C PRO A 601 9.68 -4.84 2.93
N VAL A 602 9.69 -5.65 1.87
CA VAL A 602 10.27 -7.00 1.92
C VAL A 602 11.73 -6.93 2.41
N GLY A 603 12.11 -7.82 3.33
CA GLY A 603 13.43 -7.84 3.93
C GLY A 603 13.76 -6.68 4.88
N LEU A 604 12.79 -5.92 5.39
CA LEU A 604 13.03 -4.95 6.47
C LEU A 604 13.70 -5.60 7.69
N TYR A 605 13.28 -6.82 8.03
CA TYR A 605 13.98 -7.74 8.91
C TYR A 605 14.37 -8.92 8.04
N ARG A 606 15.68 -9.14 7.87
CA ARG A 606 16.21 -10.18 6.99
C ARG A 606 17.27 -11.00 7.67
N THR A 607 17.48 -12.20 7.16
CA THR A 607 18.51 -13.14 7.58
C THR A 607 19.63 -13.13 6.56
N TYR A 608 20.87 -12.99 7.02
CA TYR A 608 22.04 -13.31 6.21
C TYR A 608 22.53 -14.70 6.59
N ALA A 609 22.67 -15.59 5.62
CA ALA A 609 23.17 -16.95 5.84
C ALA A 609 24.49 -17.17 5.09
N ARG A 610 25.49 -17.74 5.76
CA ARG A 610 26.80 -18.04 5.16
C ARG A 610 26.72 -19.36 4.41
N VAL A 611 26.75 -19.27 3.08
CA VAL A 611 26.74 -20.43 2.19
C VAL A 611 28.16 -20.78 1.79
N ASP A 612 28.54 -22.03 2.03
CA ASP A 612 29.80 -22.59 1.54
C ASP A 612 29.57 -23.18 0.14
N GLY A 613 30.29 -22.67 -0.86
CA GLY A 613 30.18 -23.14 -2.24
C GLY A 613 29.15 -22.36 -3.08
N GLU A 614 28.48 -23.05 -3.99
CA GLU A 614 27.54 -22.44 -4.95
C GLU A 614 26.22 -22.05 -4.27
N PHE A 615 25.77 -20.81 -4.54
CA PHE A 615 24.50 -20.32 -4.01
C PHE A 615 23.32 -21.05 -4.67
N SER A 616 22.47 -21.62 -3.84
CA SER A 616 21.20 -22.23 -4.22
C SER A 616 20.25 -22.21 -3.03
N TYR A 617 18.95 -22.36 -3.28
CA TYR A 617 17.96 -22.38 -2.20
C TYR A 617 18.24 -23.51 -1.17
N PRO A 618 18.53 -24.76 -1.56
CA PRO A 618 18.88 -25.81 -0.60
C PRO A 618 20.14 -25.50 0.21
N ALA A 619 21.16 -24.92 -0.42
CA ALA A 619 22.40 -24.53 0.28
C ALA A 619 22.15 -23.39 1.29
N TRP A 620 21.28 -22.45 0.95
CA TRP A 620 20.84 -21.38 1.86
C TRP A 620 20.07 -21.95 3.06
N CYS A 621 19.09 -22.83 2.84
CA CYS A 621 18.38 -23.51 3.92
C CYS A 621 19.32 -24.37 4.80
N GLN A 622 20.33 -25.01 4.21
CA GLN A 622 21.34 -25.75 4.97
C GLN A 622 22.19 -24.83 5.84
N ALA A 623 22.59 -23.67 5.34
CA ALA A 623 23.32 -22.66 6.11
C ALA A 623 22.49 -22.14 7.29
N VAL A 624 21.18 -21.92 7.08
CA VAL A 624 20.25 -21.57 8.16
C VAL A 624 20.18 -22.66 9.22
N ARG A 625 19.95 -23.93 8.83
CA ARG A 625 19.93 -25.08 9.76
C ARG A 625 21.22 -25.26 10.53
N ALA A 626 22.36 -24.88 9.94
CA ALA A 626 23.65 -24.94 10.60
C ALA A 626 23.88 -23.78 11.59
N GLY A 627 22.96 -22.82 11.72
CA GLY A 627 23.14 -21.66 12.58
C GLY A 627 24.15 -20.65 12.05
N ARG A 628 24.57 -20.75 10.79
CA ARG A 628 25.50 -19.80 10.17
C ARG A 628 24.76 -18.57 9.69
N THR A 629 24.09 -17.89 10.63
CA THR A 629 23.18 -16.79 10.33
C THR A 629 23.41 -15.58 11.22
N PHE A 630 22.97 -14.43 10.73
CA PHE A 630 22.58 -13.32 11.58
C PHE A 630 21.30 -12.68 11.05
N LEU A 631 20.44 -12.24 11.95
CA LEU A 631 19.29 -11.40 11.60
C LEU A 631 19.71 -9.94 11.59
N SER A 632 19.11 -9.15 10.70
CA SER A 632 19.35 -7.72 10.58
C SER A 632 18.08 -6.98 10.18
N GLY A 633 17.76 -5.95 10.96
CA GLY A 633 16.86 -4.85 10.63
C GLY A 633 17.64 -3.57 10.31
N GLY A 634 18.80 -3.68 9.66
CA GLY A 634 19.64 -2.54 9.26
C GLY A 634 21.13 -2.79 9.48
N PRO A 635 21.59 -3.04 10.73
CA PRO A 635 23.00 -3.24 11.01
C PRO A 635 23.54 -4.56 10.42
N LEU A 636 24.71 -4.51 9.79
CA LEU A 636 25.40 -5.67 9.21
C LEU A 636 26.50 -6.11 10.18
N LEU A 637 26.37 -7.32 10.72
CA LEU A 637 27.23 -7.85 11.78
C LEU A 637 28.32 -8.78 11.25
N THR A 638 29.43 -8.84 11.96
CA THR A 638 30.39 -9.95 11.90
C THR A 638 30.76 -10.37 13.32
N LEU A 639 30.93 -11.67 13.54
CA LEU A 639 31.39 -12.25 14.79
C LEU A 639 32.34 -13.40 14.47
N THR A 640 33.50 -13.41 15.13
CA THR A 640 34.37 -14.57 15.22
C THR A 640 34.83 -14.80 16.66
N VAL A 641 34.98 -16.07 17.03
CA VAL A 641 35.54 -16.52 18.31
C VAL A 641 36.64 -17.52 17.99
N ASP A 642 37.89 -17.17 18.26
CA ASP A 642 39.08 -17.92 17.83
C ASP A 642 39.10 -18.26 16.31
N GLY A 643 38.44 -17.44 15.50
CA GLY A 643 38.33 -17.62 14.04
C GLY A 643 37.05 -18.34 13.58
N ASP A 644 36.32 -18.99 14.49
CA ASP A 644 35.06 -19.68 14.22
C ASP A 644 33.87 -18.69 14.25
N GLY A 645 32.85 -18.91 13.41
CA GLY A 645 31.71 -18.01 13.25
C GLY A 645 30.40 -18.53 13.86
N PRO A 646 29.28 -17.80 13.68
CA PRO A 646 27.95 -18.26 14.08
C PRO A 646 27.66 -19.68 13.59
N GLY A 647 27.12 -20.53 14.47
CA GLY A 647 26.84 -21.94 14.20
C GLY A 647 27.99 -22.91 14.52
N ASP A 648 29.23 -22.41 14.56
CA ASP A 648 30.41 -23.23 14.81
C ASP A 648 30.61 -23.54 16.30
N THR A 649 31.60 -24.40 16.61
CA THR A 649 31.93 -24.77 17.99
C THR A 649 33.44 -24.72 18.23
N VAL A 650 33.86 -23.71 18.98
CA VAL A 650 35.23 -23.58 19.49
C VAL A 650 35.46 -24.66 20.55
N ARG A 651 36.53 -25.44 20.41
CA ARG A 651 36.87 -26.53 21.33
C ARG A 651 38.07 -26.17 22.21
N LEU A 652 37.84 -26.14 23.51
CA LEU A 652 38.86 -25.96 24.54
C LEU A 652 39.08 -27.28 25.29
N ALA A 653 40.33 -27.56 25.68
CA ALA A 653 40.66 -28.75 26.47
C ALA A 653 40.07 -28.72 27.90
N GLY A 654 39.65 -27.54 28.37
CA GLY A 654 39.08 -27.26 29.69
C GLY A 654 38.78 -25.76 29.80
N PRO A 655 38.62 -25.19 31.01
CA PRO A 655 38.53 -23.75 31.19
C PRO A 655 39.70 -23.04 30.52
N GLY A 656 39.44 -21.93 29.83
CA GLY A 656 40.43 -21.25 29.02
C GLY A 656 40.02 -19.83 28.65
N THR A 657 40.69 -19.27 27.65
CA THR A 657 40.39 -17.93 27.13
C THR A 657 40.17 -18.04 25.64
N VAL A 658 39.14 -17.35 25.13
CA VAL A 658 38.86 -17.24 23.69
C VAL A 658 39.02 -15.79 23.25
N ARG A 659 39.51 -15.60 22.03
CA ARG A 659 39.62 -14.30 21.36
C ARG A 659 38.32 -14.00 20.64
N VAL A 660 37.61 -12.95 21.03
CA VAL A 660 36.40 -12.48 20.34
C VAL A 660 36.70 -11.26 19.48
N HIS A 661 36.23 -11.30 18.23
CA HIS A 661 36.22 -10.16 17.31
C HIS A 661 34.80 -9.97 16.77
N ALA A 662 34.23 -8.80 17.00
CA ALA A 662 32.90 -8.44 16.52
C ALA A 662 32.92 -7.05 15.87
N THR A 663 32.26 -6.90 14.73
CA THR A 663 32.12 -5.61 14.04
C THR A 663 30.68 -5.38 13.60
N VAL A 664 30.35 -4.11 13.42
CA VAL A 664 29.08 -3.69 12.84
C VAL A 664 29.30 -2.53 11.87
N ARG A 665 28.57 -2.54 10.76
CA ARG A 665 28.38 -1.39 9.85
C ARG A 665 26.90 -1.20 9.56
N SER A 666 26.43 0.02 9.38
CA SER A 666 25.00 0.31 9.19
C SER A 666 24.77 1.58 8.38
N ILE A 667 23.72 1.62 7.55
CA ILE A 667 23.23 2.87 6.94
C ILE A 667 22.44 3.73 7.94
N PHE A 668 21.93 3.10 9.01
CA PHE A 668 21.24 3.77 10.11
C PHE A 668 22.22 4.14 11.24
N PRO A 669 21.97 5.22 12.00
CA PRO A 669 22.74 5.55 13.18
C PRO A 669 22.67 4.45 14.25
N LEU A 670 23.82 4.12 14.84
CA LEU A 670 23.94 3.10 15.86
C LEU A 670 23.97 3.73 17.26
N ARG A 671 23.38 3.01 18.22
CA ARG A 671 23.57 3.23 19.65
C ARG A 671 24.79 2.44 20.14
N CYS A 672 24.84 1.14 19.86
CA CYS A 672 25.89 0.27 20.37
C CYS A 672 26.06 -1.05 19.62
N LEU A 673 27.22 -1.66 19.81
CA LEU A 673 27.53 -3.08 19.56
C LEU A 673 27.78 -3.78 20.91
N GLU A 674 27.24 -4.98 21.08
CA GLU A 674 27.38 -5.79 22.29
C GLU A 674 27.86 -7.21 21.95
N VAL A 675 28.71 -7.77 22.82
CA VAL A 675 29.01 -9.20 22.88
C VAL A 675 28.30 -9.78 24.11
N VAL A 676 27.56 -10.86 23.89
CA VAL A 676 26.74 -11.56 24.87
C VAL A 676 27.32 -12.94 25.13
N LEU A 677 27.50 -13.31 26.40
CA LEU A 677 27.92 -14.64 26.87
C LEU A 677 26.82 -15.20 27.77
N ASN A 678 26.21 -16.32 27.38
CA ASN A 678 25.16 -17.00 28.16
C ASN A 678 23.97 -16.10 28.56
N GLY A 679 23.69 -15.07 27.76
CA GLY A 679 22.61 -14.10 27.99
C GLY A 679 23.05 -12.77 28.61
N GLU A 680 24.28 -12.70 29.14
CA GLU A 680 24.83 -11.51 29.79
C GLU A 680 25.74 -10.71 28.85
N VAL A 681 25.64 -9.39 28.87
CA VAL A 681 26.52 -8.51 28.08
C VAL A 681 27.90 -8.44 28.73
N VAL A 682 28.93 -8.94 28.04
CA VAL A 682 30.31 -9.04 28.56
C VAL A 682 31.28 -8.04 27.92
N ALA A 683 30.92 -7.49 26.77
CA ALA A 683 31.63 -6.36 26.16
C ALA A 683 30.65 -5.48 25.39
N ARG A 684 30.92 -4.17 25.37
CA ARG A 684 30.06 -3.19 24.74
C ARG A 684 30.87 -2.03 24.18
N ALA A 685 30.54 -1.62 22.96
CA ALA A 685 31.05 -0.41 22.32
C ALA A 685 29.86 0.52 22.04
N GLU A 686 29.88 1.71 22.63
CA GLU A 686 28.93 2.78 22.30
C GLU A 686 29.38 3.49 21.02
N THR A 687 28.43 3.93 20.21
CA THR A 687 28.71 4.59 18.93
C THR A 687 28.23 6.04 18.88
N ASP A 688 27.40 6.48 19.84
CA ASP A 688 26.85 7.85 19.92
C ASP A 688 26.26 8.37 18.58
N GLY A 689 25.55 7.50 17.84
CA GLY A 689 24.98 7.81 16.52
C GLY A 689 25.91 7.52 15.32
N GLY A 690 27.12 7.02 15.58
CA GLY A 690 28.04 6.52 14.54
C GLY A 690 27.45 5.36 13.74
N ARG A 691 28.07 5.03 12.61
CA ARG A 691 27.59 3.99 11.68
C ARG A 691 28.42 2.70 11.70
N GLN A 692 29.46 2.66 12.53
CA GLN A 692 30.36 1.51 12.66
C GLN A 692 30.84 1.36 14.12
N ALA A 693 31.10 0.13 14.53
CA ALA A 693 31.74 -0.20 15.81
C ALA A 693 32.51 -1.51 15.70
N GLU A 694 33.50 -1.69 16.58
CA GLU A 694 34.33 -2.88 16.67
C GLU A 694 34.62 -3.21 18.14
N ILE A 695 34.60 -4.50 18.47
CA ILE A 695 35.02 -5.05 19.76
C ILE A 695 36.04 -6.14 19.48
N THR A 696 37.21 -6.01 20.09
CA THR A 696 38.23 -7.07 20.13
C THR A 696 38.62 -7.30 21.58
N THR A 697 38.35 -8.49 22.11
CA THR A 697 38.61 -8.78 23.53
C THR A 697 38.90 -10.26 23.76
N ASP A 698 39.66 -10.54 24.82
CA ASP A 698 39.95 -11.91 25.26
C ASP A 698 39.03 -12.22 26.45
N LEU A 699 38.20 -13.26 26.34
CA LEU A 699 37.21 -13.61 27.36
C LEU A 699 37.56 -14.92 28.06
N PRO A 700 37.60 -14.94 29.41
CA PRO A 700 37.75 -16.18 30.15
C PRO A 700 36.46 -17.00 30.08
N ILE A 701 36.59 -18.27 29.68
CA ILE A 701 35.51 -19.24 29.59
C ILE A 701 35.72 -20.34 30.63
N GLY A 702 34.84 -20.38 31.64
CA GLY A 702 34.93 -21.34 32.75
C GLY A 702 34.29 -22.69 32.48
N ALA A 703 33.32 -22.75 31.57
CA ALA A 703 32.51 -23.94 31.27
C ALA A 703 31.91 -23.84 29.86
N HIS A 704 31.20 -24.89 29.43
CA HIS A 704 30.41 -24.85 28.20
C HIS A 704 29.53 -23.61 28.16
N SER A 705 29.55 -22.92 27.04
CA SER A 705 28.93 -21.61 26.90
C SER A 705 28.62 -21.31 25.44
N TRP A 706 27.92 -20.22 25.19
CA TRP A 706 27.69 -19.68 23.87
C TRP A 706 27.94 -18.17 23.87
N LEU A 707 28.43 -17.67 22.75
CA LEU A 707 28.71 -16.26 22.49
C LEU A 707 27.86 -15.79 21.32
N ALA A 708 27.31 -14.60 21.40
CA ALA A 708 26.68 -13.92 20.27
C ALA A 708 27.06 -12.44 20.29
N CYS A 709 26.89 -11.75 19.17
CA CYS A 709 26.90 -10.30 19.11
C CYS A 709 25.57 -9.76 18.61
N ARG A 710 25.22 -8.58 19.10
CA ARG A 710 24.02 -7.83 18.72
C ARG A 710 24.30 -6.34 18.66
N ALA A 711 23.58 -5.64 17.79
CA ALA A 711 23.70 -4.20 17.65
C ALA A 711 22.33 -3.53 17.69
N PHE A 712 22.31 -2.30 18.20
CA PHE A 712 21.10 -1.49 18.31
C PHE A 712 21.31 -0.16 17.61
N GLY A 713 20.34 0.24 16.79
CA GLY A 713 20.21 1.60 16.30
C GLY A 713 19.70 2.57 17.36
N THR A 714 19.84 3.87 17.08
CA THR A 714 19.16 4.91 17.87
C THR A 714 17.68 5.03 17.53
N ASP A 715 17.29 4.56 16.33
CA ASP A 715 16.00 4.83 15.74
C ASP A 715 15.13 3.56 15.60
N TYR A 716 13.85 3.78 15.30
CA TYR A 716 12.86 2.74 14.98
C TYR A 716 12.33 2.95 13.58
N HIS A 717 12.30 1.94 12.73
CA HIS A 717 11.71 2.00 11.39
C HIS A 717 10.33 2.66 11.38
N LEU A 718 10.02 3.36 10.29
CA LEU A 718 8.72 4.00 10.07
C LEU A 718 7.74 3.05 9.35
N ASP A 719 7.88 1.75 9.59
CA ASP A 719 6.91 0.74 9.17
C ASP A 719 5.69 0.76 10.11
N GLU A 720 4.65 0.01 9.78
CA GLU A 720 3.43 -0.03 10.59
C GLU A 720 3.62 -0.58 12.02
N TRP A 721 4.69 -1.32 12.31
CA TRP A 721 4.96 -1.85 13.65
C TRP A 721 5.99 -1.03 14.43
N ALA A 722 6.52 0.04 13.84
CA ALA A 722 7.58 0.86 14.41
C ALA A 722 8.76 0.02 14.93
N ARG A 723 9.30 -0.87 14.09
CA ARG A 723 10.28 -1.88 14.54
C ARG A 723 11.63 -1.26 14.82
N ARG A 724 12.34 -1.79 15.81
CA ARG A 724 13.65 -1.26 16.18
C ARG A 724 14.70 -1.54 15.10
N VAL A 725 15.59 -0.58 14.84
CA VAL A 725 16.82 -0.89 14.09
C VAL A 725 17.69 -1.81 14.97
N PHE A 726 17.82 -3.07 14.60
CA PHE A 726 18.42 -4.12 15.44
C PHE A 726 19.08 -5.20 14.61
N ALA A 727 20.13 -5.85 15.13
CA ALA A 727 20.70 -7.06 14.54
C ALA A 727 21.19 -8.01 15.62
N HIS A 728 21.16 -9.31 15.35
CA HIS A 728 21.63 -10.36 16.27
C HIS A 728 22.18 -11.55 15.49
N THR A 729 23.35 -12.05 15.88
CA THR A 729 23.94 -13.27 15.30
C THR A 729 23.33 -14.53 15.91
N SER A 730 23.29 -15.63 15.15
CA SER A 730 23.21 -16.94 15.80
C SER A 730 24.45 -17.18 16.67
N PRO A 731 24.40 -18.10 17.65
CA PRO A 731 25.49 -18.23 18.62
C PRO A 731 26.71 -18.95 18.02
N VAL A 732 27.89 -18.59 18.50
CA VAL A 732 29.09 -19.42 18.45
C VAL A 732 29.16 -20.22 19.75
N TYR A 733 29.31 -21.53 19.67
CA TYR A 733 29.36 -22.39 20.85
C TYR A 733 30.80 -22.57 21.33
N VAL A 734 31.02 -22.65 22.64
CA VAL A 734 32.34 -22.93 23.23
C VAL A 734 32.27 -24.18 24.09
N ALA A 735 32.94 -25.25 23.66
CA ALA A 735 32.97 -26.54 24.33
C ALA A 735 34.23 -26.68 25.20
N CYS A 736 34.07 -26.88 26.52
CA CYS A 736 35.19 -27.04 27.45
C CYS A 736 35.29 -28.49 27.92
N GLY A 737 36.33 -29.21 27.49
CA GLY A 737 36.63 -30.55 28.02
C GLY A 737 35.70 -31.67 27.54
N GLY A 738 35.11 -31.53 26.34
CA GLY A 738 34.22 -32.53 25.75
C GLY A 738 33.36 -31.97 24.62
N ASP A 739 32.31 -32.69 24.24
CA ASP A 739 31.26 -32.17 23.36
C ASP A 739 30.46 -31.08 24.09
N TRP A 740 29.98 -30.09 23.34
CA TRP A 740 29.23 -28.99 23.93
C TRP A 740 27.91 -29.49 24.52
N ALA A 741 27.71 -29.22 25.81
CA ALA A 741 26.45 -29.46 26.49
C ALA A 741 26.21 -28.37 27.53
N MET A 742 24.97 -27.90 27.62
CA MET A 742 24.51 -27.00 28.67
C MET A 742 23.19 -27.51 29.24
N ALA A 743 22.93 -27.17 30.50
CA ALA A 743 21.68 -27.47 31.17
C ALA A 743 21.39 -26.37 32.18
N ASP A 744 20.28 -25.66 31.97
CA ASP A 744 19.70 -24.75 32.94
C ASP A 744 18.47 -25.43 33.56
N PRO A 745 18.52 -25.85 34.84
CA PRO A 745 17.39 -26.47 35.51
C PRO A 745 16.13 -25.60 35.53
N GLU A 746 16.26 -24.27 35.54
CA GLU A 746 15.11 -23.37 35.53
C GLU A 746 14.48 -23.29 34.15
N GLY A 747 15.28 -23.04 33.11
CA GLY A 747 14.84 -23.11 31.70
C GLY A 747 14.16 -24.44 31.37
N ILE A 748 14.74 -25.58 31.77
CA ILE A 748 14.14 -26.91 31.56
C ILE A 748 12.79 -27.04 32.27
N ARG A 749 12.66 -26.53 33.51
CA ARG A 749 11.36 -26.53 34.23
C ARG A 749 10.33 -25.66 33.51
N ARG A 750 10.74 -24.50 32.98
CA ARG A 750 9.88 -23.59 32.23
C ARG A 750 9.38 -24.26 30.94
N ILE A 751 10.28 -24.79 30.12
CA ILE A 751 9.96 -25.50 28.86
C ILE A 751 9.00 -26.67 29.14
N ARG A 752 9.28 -27.46 30.18
CA ARG A 752 8.39 -28.55 30.63
C ARG A 752 7.00 -28.06 31.00
N THR A 753 6.91 -26.90 31.66
CA THR A 753 5.63 -26.31 32.06
C THR A 753 4.83 -25.85 30.86
N LEU A 754 5.48 -25.22 29.88
CA LEU A 754 4.86 -24.83 28.61
C LEU A 754 4.31 -26.05 27.85
N ILE A 755 5.12 -27.11 27.69
CA ILE A 755 4.69 -28.35 27.01
C ILE A 755 3.48 -28.98 27.70
N LYS A 756 3.46 -29.02 29.05
CA LYS A 756 2.30 -29.51 29.80
C LYS A 756 1.07 -28.62 29.59
N GLY A 757 1.23 -27.29 29.63
CA GLY A 757 0.14 -26.36 29.40
C GLY A 757 -0.46 -26.47 28.00
N ALA A 758 0.39 -26.55 26.97
CA ALA A 758 -0.05 -26.73 25.59
C ALA A 758 -0.77 -28.08 25.38
N ARG A 759 -0.28 -29.17 25.98
CA ARG A 759 -0.98 -30.46 25.96
C ARG A 759 -2.33 -30.40 26.69
N ASP A 760 -2.38 -29.74 27.84
CA ASP A 760 -3.63 -29.61 28.59
C ASP A 760 -4.66 -28.77 27.81
N TYR A 761 -4.22 -27.78 27.04
CA TYR A 761 -5.06 -27.07 26.06
C TYR A 761 -5.65 -28.02 25.00
N VAL A 762 -4.82 -28.86 24.36
CA VAL A 762 -5.26 -29.88 23.39
C VAL A 762 -6.33 -30.79 24.00
N ARG A 763 -6.12 -31.20 25.26
CA ARG A 763 -7.00 -32.14 25.96
C ARG A 763 -8.33 -31.53 26.36
N HIS A 764 -8.30 -30.31 26.90
CA HIS A 764 -9.42 -29.75 27.66
C HIS A 764 -10.12 -28.57 26.99
N THR A 765 -9.45 -27.88 26.05
CA THR A 765 -9.93 -26.61 25.51
C THR A 765 -10.15 -26.66 24.01
N ALA A 766 -9.22 -27.29 23.26
CA ALA A 766 -9.28 -27.32 21.80
C ALA A 766 -10.56 -28.02 21.29
N ALA A 767 -11.19 -27.42 20.28
CA ALA A 767 -12.36 -28.01 19.65
C ALA A 767 -11.95 -29.25 18.84
N ARG A 768 -12.68 -30.36 18.97
CA ARG A 768 -12.36 -31.62 18.28
C ARG A 768 -13.62 -32.26 17.73
N ARG A 769 -13.51 -32.86 16.55
CA ARG A 769 -14.59 -33.65 15.98
C ARG A 769 -14.72 -35.00 16.71
N PRO A 770 -15.92 -35.57 16.87
CA PRO A 770 -16.08 -36.87 17.52
C PRO A 770 -15.48 -38.00 16.66
N ASP A 771 -14.65 -38.85 17.27
CA ASP A 771 -13.93 -39.93 16.57
C ASP A 771 -14.87 -40.96 15.93
N HIS A 772 -16.01 -41.27 16.57
CA HIS A 772 -16.96 -42.25 16.05
C HIS A 772 -17.67 -41.83 14.75
N SER A 773 -17.64 -40.54 14.41
CA SER A 773 -18.30 -39.98 13.23
C SER A 773 -17.33 -39.32 12.24
N THR A 774 -16.01 -39.41 12.50
CA THR A 774 -15.00 -38.67 11.73
C THR A 774 -13.88 -39.61 11.32
N THR A 775 -13.50 -39.59 10.04
CA THR A 775 -12.24 -40.15 9.59
C THR A 775 -11.24 -39.01 9.50
N HIS A 776 -10.26 -39.00 10.40
CA HIS A 776 -9.22 -37.99 10.46
C HIS A 776 -8.16 -38.22 9.38
N HIS A 777 -7.48 -37.16 8.94
CA HIS A 777 -6.50 -37.23 7.84
C HIS A 777 -5.30 -38.14 8.12
N HIS A 778 -4.94 -38.31 9.41
CA HIS A 778 -3.89 -39.22 9.87
C HIS A 778 -4.31 -40.71 9.87
N GLY A 779 -5.61 -41.00 9.75
CA GLY A 779 -6.15 -42.36 9.63
C GLY A 779 -6.23 -43.17 10.94
N GLU A 780 -5.77 -42.66 12.07
CA GLU A 780 -5.88 -43.33 13.38
C GLU A 780 -7.28 -43.15 14.01
N VAL A 781 -7.70 -44.12 14.83
CA VAL A 781 -9.03 -44.13 15.47
C VAL A 781 -9.12 -43.16 16.66
N ASP A 782 -8.03 -42.98 17.40
CA ASP A 782 -7.96 -42.09 18.57
C ASP A 782 -7.21 -40.81 18.22
N HIS A 783 -7.99 -39.78 17.86
CA HIS A 783 -7.41 -38.51 17.44
C HIS A 783 -6.73 -37.77 18.59
N LEU A 784 -7.26 -37.88 19.81
CA LEU A 784 -6.64 -37.22 20.96
C LEU A 784 -5.25 -37.81 21.24
N ALA A 785 -5.14 -39.13 21.24
CA ALA A 785 -3.86 -39.79 21.45
C ALA A 785 -2.84 -39.41 20.37
N TRP A 786 -3.29 -39.23 19.12
CA TRP A 786 -2.45 -38.73 18.04
C TRP A 786 -1.99 -37.28 18.30
N LEU A 787 -2.92 -36.36 18.62
CA LEU A 787 -2.60 -34.96 18.92
C LEU A 787 -1.66 -34.80 20.12
N GLU A 788 -1.78 -35.65 21.16
CA GLU A 788 -0.94 -35.57 22.36
C GLU A 788 0.45 -36.18 22.20
N ARG A 789 0.67 -37.00 21.16
CA ARG A 789 1.91 -37.76 20.97
C ARG A 789 3.17 -36.89 20.95
N PRO A 790 3.23 -35.77 20.20
CA PRO A 790 4.44 -34.93 20.16
C PRO A 790 4.78 -34.32 21.52
N PHE A 791 3.76 -33.96 22.32
CA PHE A 791 3.96 -33.42 23.68
C PHE A 791 4.55 -34.47 24.62
N LEU A 792 4.13 -35.72 24.50
CA LEU A 792 4.69 -36.84 25.28
C LEU A 792 6.14 -37.16 24.86
N GLU A 793 6.45 -37.06 23.56
CA GLU A 793 7.82 -37.17 23.06
C GLU A 793 8.72 -36.07 23.64
N ALA A 794 8.27 -34.82 23.61
CA ALA A 794 9.01 -33.70 24.17
C ALA A 794 9.26 -33.85 25.67
N LEU A 795 8.28 -34.33 26.43
CA LEU A 795 8.45 -34.59 27.87
C LEU A 795 9.50 -35.68 28.14
N ARG A 796 9.53 -36.75 27.32
CA ARG A 796 10.56 -37.80 27.43
C ARG A 796 11.95 -37.26 27.07
N ALA A 797 12.06 -36.48 26.00
CA ALA A 797 13.33 -35.84 25.61
C ALA A 797 13.88 -34.92 26.71
N LEU A 798 12.99 -34.22 27.44
CA LEU A 798 13.39 -33.42 28.61
C LEU A 798 13.80 -34.26 29.82
N ASP A 799 13.21 -35.44 30.02
CA ASP A 799 13.60 -36.36 31.09
C ASP A 799 15.01 -36.91 30.84
N GLU A 800 15.33 -37.28 29.60
CA GLU A 800 16.66 -37.75 29.17
C GLU A 800 17.74 -36.66 29.27
N ARG A 801 17.37 -35.39 29.10
CA ARG A 801 18.29 -34.24 29.26
C ARG A 801 18.49 -33.83 30.71
N GLY A 802 17.48 -34.02 31.55
CA GLY A 802 17.50 -33.62 32.97
C GLY A 802 18.10 -34.67 33.92
N SER A 803 18.26 -35.91 33.45
CA SER A 803 18.98 -37.01 34.12
C SER A 803 20.48 -36.94 33.85
#